data_AF-A0A2R6GW02-F1
#
_entry.id   AF-A0A2R6GW02-F1
#
_cell.length_a   1.000
_cell.length_b   1.000
_cell.length_c   1.000
_cell.angle_alpha   90.00
_cell.angle_beta   90.00
_cell.angle_gamma   90.00
#
_symmetry.space_group_name_H-M   'P 1'
#
loop_
_entity.id
_entity.type
_entity.pdbx_description
1 polymer ?
#
loop_
_entity_poly.entity_id
_entity_poly.type
_entity_poly.pdbx_seq_one_letter_code
_entity_poly.pdbx_strand_id
1 'polypeptide(L)'
;MEVDNVTIESANTTVDSDGDGISDSWEENGIPLANTTRTVQLDPNDNDTDGDGTPDAEEVDMDTYLGDQNLSDADVIHFPGYAWSSDPLSSDSDGDGLVDDQEERGWNISVVETPDGDPHRWAPTEDVQNGTIRVYSDPQDPDSDRDGLTDAEEIEETHTDPEATTTYEITEDHETLIENVVATTDSSSYAPLSPDSVSFEELAEDGLNDATDDSDFVLSDSADGGSWDRMTFLAMDGNTRTDFWLNNQDEVTVDSDPWDPDTDDDGLTDGWEYSGSVEVQTDLSLHNSEVDRTVEFNSDFAGTDPIDPDTDGDQYWDGWIAVYGVGYNDNVVLYREHLQSGNGIEGDEIVNETVGYHDASAAPSHLGADVDGDTYSEHSNVHIGERYWANVDNSQQGDPTNSSVTPSPTLEIEVDYHTDINQTNMYAALAGATTTFAMYDMNVQYYVDDELYDSDLQRGTYELDGELPPTSRDDANEIEEEFHDNSDRVYLYLSQEGDDNAAQWYGTGGRSSSDGDGRLVADFGIVAFTFDSPQITSLRNTIVHETSHVLSAGKNDDPNDLGGAPIERYSGSPADTTNETVYLSTSESQQYYRQWSIMTEGYDDTTATAPPMNGEYDVYSLEELFTIEFNNVLTETHTSYSGLG
;
A
#
# COMPACT_ATOMS: atom_id res chain seq x y z
N MET A 1 -44.65 -76.05 -40.29
CA MET A 1 -44.06 -74.74 -39.92
C MET A 1 -43.03 -75.07 -38.88
N GLU A 2 -41.81 -75.35 -39.34
CA GLU A 2 -40.63 -75.32 -38.49
C GLU A 2 -40.34 -73.85 -38.20
N VAL A 3 -40.11 -73.55 -36.93
CA VAL A 3 -39.66 -72.25 -36.45
C VAL A 3 -38.15 -72.39 -36.35
N ASP A 4 -37.42 -71.67 -37.19
CA ASP A 4 -35.97 -71.59 -37.09
C ASP A 4 -35.62 -70.84 -35.80
N ASN A 5 -35.05 -71.57 -34.85
CA ASN A 5 -34.34 -70.95 -33.74
C ASN A 5 -32.99 -70.48 -34.27
N VAL A 6 -32.80 -69.18 -34.35
CA VAL A 6 -31.48 -68.57 -34.59
C VAL A 6 -30.70 -68.68 -33.28
N THR A 7 -29.66 -69.52 -33.29
CA THR A 7 -28.63 -69.55 -32.25
C THR A 7 -27.61 -68.47 -32.62
N ILE A 8 -27.48 -67.43 -31.79
CA ILE A 8 -26.38 -66.46 -31.89
C ILE A 8 -25.17 -67.11 -31.22
N GLU A 9 -24.15 -67.49 -31.99
CA GLU A 9 -22.96 -68.20 -31.48
C GLU A 9 -21.77 -67.29 -31.13
N SER A 10 -21.86 -65.98 -31.35
CA SER A 10 -21.02 -64.92 -30.76
C SER A 10 -21.32 -63.61 -31.49
N ALA A 11 -21.69 -62.56 -30.77
CA ALA A 11 -21.52 -61.21 -31.28
C ALA A 11 -20.05 -60.85 -31.09
N ASN A 12 -19.38 -60.40 -32.15
CA ASN A 12 -18.01 -59.92 -32.07
C ASN A 12 -18.05 -58.50 -31.49
N THR A 13 -18.33 -58.38 -30.19
CA THR A 13 -18.47 -57.11 -29.45
C THR A 13 -17.11 -56.49 -29.11
N THR A 14 -16.13 -56.66 -29.99
CA THR A 14 -14.72 -56.26 -29.77
C THR A 14 -14.13 -55.62 -31.03
N VAL A 15 -14.98 -55.23 -31.98
CA VAL A 15 -14.52 -54.33 -33.04
C VAL A 15 -14.56 -52.94 -32.40
N ASP A 16 -13.45 -52.25 -32.57
CA ASP A 16 -13.10 -50.93 -32.06
C ASP A 16 -12.30 -50.35 -33.22
N SER A 17 -12.96 -49.48 -33.99
CA SER A 17 -12.60 -49.17 -35.38
C SER A 17 -11.63 -47.99 -35.49
N ASP A 18 -11.66 -47.05 -34.55
CA ASP A 18 -10.70 -45.96 -34.35
C ASP A 18 -9.65 -46.27 -33.27
N GLY A 19 -9.90 -47.23 -32.39
CA GLY A 19 -8.93 -47.74 -31.43
C GLY A 19 -8.86 -46.97 -30.12
N ASP A 20 -9.93 -46.27 -29.74
CA ASP A 20 -10.02 -45.46 -28.52
C ASP A 20 -10.23 -46.31 -27.25
N GLY A 21 -10.77 -47.52 -27.42
CA GLY A 21 -11.07 -48.47 -26.33
C GLY A 21 -12.56 -48.68 -26.08
N ILE A 22 -13.44 -47.92 -26.72
CA ILE A 22 -14.86 -48.19 -26.82
C ILE A 22 -15.10 -49.08 -28.06
N SER A 23 -16.06 -50.00 -27.97
CA SER A 23 -16.37 -50.86 -29.12
C SER A 23 -17.39 -50.21 -30.04
N ASP A 24 -17.33 -50.44 -31.35
CA ASP A 24 -18.33 -49.99 -32.34
C ASP A 24 -19.78 -50.28 -31.89
N SER A 25 -19.97 -51.40 -31.18
CA SER A 25 -21.29 -51.81 -30.69
C SER A 25 -21.79 -50.92 -29.54
N TRP A 26 -20.93 -50.34 -28.73
CA TRP A 26 -21.31 -49.42 -27.66
C TRP A 26 -21.62 -48.04 -28.24
N GLU A 27 -20.76 -47.55 -29.12
CA GLU A 27 -20.89 -46.26 -29.81
C GLU A 27 -22.17 -46.22 -30.66
N GLU A 28 -22.44 -47.26 -31.48
CA GLU A 28 -23.65 -47.33 -32.30
C GLU A 28 -24.95 -47.50 -31.49
N ASN A 29 -24.94 -48.30 -30.42
CA ASN A 29 -26.16 -48.59 -29.64
C ASN A 29 -26.44 -47.54 -28.55
N GLY A 30 -25.44 -46.72 -28.25
CA GLY A 30 -25.48 -45.66 -27.27
C GLY A 30 -25.03 -46.10 -25.87
N ILE A 31 -24.34 -45.18 -25.20
CA ILE A 31 -23.75 -45.34 -23.87
C ILE A 31 -24.59 -44.54 -22.86
N PRO A 32 -25.21 -45.18 -21.85
CA PRO A 32 -25.97 -44.47 -20.84
C PRO A 32 -25.03 -43.77 -19.87
N LEU A 33 -25.14 -42.45 -19.73
CA LEU A 33 -24.35 -41.66 -18.78
C LEU A 33 -24.98 -41.72 -17.38
N ALA A 34 -24.14 -41.85 -16.35
CA ALA A 34 -24.58 -41.91 -14.96
C ALA A 34 -25.17 -40.57 -14.52
N ASN A 35 -26.10 -40.60 -13.56
CA ASN A 35 -26.78 -39.42 -13.00
C ASN A 35 -27.60 -38.58 -13.99
N THR A 36 -27.63 -38.93 -15.28
CA THR A 36 -28.45 -38.25 -16.30
C THR A 36 -29.47 -39.21 -16.92
N THR A 37 -30.49 -38.68 -17.60
CA THR A 37 -31.36 -39.50 -18.47
C THR A 37 -30.79 -39.68 -19.88
N ARG A 38 -29.59 -39.17 -20.15
CA ARG A 38 -28.99 -39.11 -21.49
C ARG A 38 -28.34 -40.45 -21.84
N THR A 39 -28.31 -40.72 -23.13
CA THR A 39 -27.55 -41.81 -23.73
C THR A 39 -26.86 -41.21 -24.94
N VAL A 40 -25.53 -41.19 -24.93
CA VAL A 40 -24.72 -40.60 -26.00
C VAL A 40 -24.46 -41.65 -27.08
N GLN A 41 -24.43 -41.24 -28.34
CA GLN A 41 -24.11 -42.10 -29.48
C GLN A 41 -22.92 -41.48 -30.21
N LEU A 42 -21.79 -42.17 -30.14
CA LEU A 42 -20.49 -41.71 -30.65
C LEU A 42 -20.27 -42.16 -32.10
N ASP A 43 -19.25 -41.64 -32.79
CA ASP A 43 -18.87 -42.15 -34.13
C ASP A 43 -17.81 -43.25 -34.00
N PRO A 44 -18.10 -44.53 -34.36
CA PRO A 44 -17.14 -45.64 -34.32
C PRO A 44 -15.86 -45.49 -35.15
N ASN A 45 -15.64 -44.35 -35.80
CA ASN A 45 -14.47 -44.11 -36.64
C ASN A 45 -13.77 -42.80 -36.28
N ASP A 46 -14.17 -42.16 -35.19
CA ASP A 46 -13.62 -40.92 -34.68
C ASP A 46 -13.41 -41.07 -33.17
N ASN A 47 -12.15 -41.12 -32.74
CA ASN A 47 -11.79 -41.39 -31.35
C ASN A 47 -12.03 -40.19 -30.40
N ASP A 48 -12.74 -39.17 -30.87
CA ASP A 48 -12.95 -37.83 -30.32
C ASP A 48 -14.11 -37.23 -31.15
N THR A 49 -15.33 -37.54 -30.72
CA THR A 49 -16.54 -37.39 -31.54
C THR A 49 -16.93 -35.91 -31.76
N ASP A 50 -16.64 -35.03 -30.81
CA ASP A 50 -16.92 -33.58 -30.93
C ASP A 50 -15.70 -32.73 -31.32
N GLY A 51 -14.49 -33.29 -31.23
CA GLY A 51 -13.26 -32.71 -31.75
C GLY A 51 -12.65 -31.64 -30.86
N ASP A 52 -12.87 -31.71 -29.55
CA ASP A 52 -12.35 -30.76 -28.55
C ASP A 52 -10.89 -31.07 -28.16
N GLY A 53 -10.44 -32.31 -28.35
CA GLY A 53 -9.11 -32.79 -28.02
C GLY A 53 -9.06 -33.89 -26.95
N THR A 54 -10.20 -34.21 -26.34
CA THR A 54 -10.40 -35.25 -25.33
C THR A 54 -10.99 -36.49 -26.00
N PRO A 55 -10.34 -37.67 -25.92
CA PRO A 55 -10.88 -38.87 -26.54
C PRO A 55 -12.17 -39.35 -25.88
N ASP A 56 -13.14 -39.83 -26.67
CA ASP A 56 -14.41 -40.41 -26.21
C ASP A 56 -14.28 -41.41 -25.02
N ALA A 57 -13.22 -42.23 -25.04
CA ALA A 57 -12.90 -43.21 -23.99
C ALA A 57 -12.33 -42.63 -22.70
N GLU A 58 -11.83 -41.40 -22.73
CA GLU A 58 -11.36 -40.60 -21.59
C GLU A 58 -12.54 -39.86 -20.95
N GLU A 59 -13.41 -39.26 -21.78
CA GLU A 59 -14.62 -38.55 -21.34
C GLU A 59 -15.65 -39.47 -20.67
N VAL A 60 -15.76 -40.72 -21.14
CA VAL A 60 -16.68 -41.73 -20.58
C VAL A 60 -15.91 -42.93 -20.01
N ASP A 61 -15.87 -43.03 -18.68
CA ASP A 61 -15.26 -44.16 -17.98
C ASP A 61 -16.09 -45.45 -18.13
N MET A 62 -15.77 -46.21 -19.17
CA MET A 62 -16.37 -47.51 -19.49
C MET A 62 -16.04 -48.63 -18.49
N ASP A 63 -15.09 -48.42 -17.57
CA ASP A 63 -14.77 -49.35 -16.48
C ASP A 63 -15.63 -49.07 -15.23
N THR A 64 -16.13 -47.85 -15.06
CA THR A 64 -16.92 -47.42 -13.89
C THR A 64 -18.42 -47.32 -14.21
N TYR A 65 -19.13 -48.43 -14.02
CA TYR A 65 -20.60 -48.45 -14.07
C TYR A 65 -21.21 -48.10 -12.70
N LEU A 66 -21.87 -46.94 -12.62
CA LEU A 66 -22.65 -46.51 -11.47
C LEU A 66 -24.06 -47.10 -11.56
N GLY A 67 -24.27 -48.21 -10.85
CA GLY A 67 -25.57 -48.87 -10.74
C GLY A 67 -26.47 -48.25 -9.66
N ASP A 68 -27.70 -48.75 -9.54
CA ASP A 68 -28.69 -48.36 -8.52
C ASP A 68 -28.13 -48.53 -7.08
N GLN A 69 -27.45 -47.50 -6.56
CA GLN A 69 -26.94 -47.46 -5.20
C GLN A 69 -28.14 -47.40 -4.26
N ASN A 70 -28.34 -48.41 -3.41
CA ASN A 70 -29.33 -48.37 -2.33
C ASN A 70 -28.87 -47.37 -1.25
N LEU A 71 -28.98 -46.07 -1.53
CA LEU A 71 -28.79 -45.02 -0.55
C LEU A 71 -30.10 -44.78 0.20
N SER A 72 -29.99 -44.56 1.51
CA SER A 72 -31.12 -44.43 2.42
C SER A 72 -31.84 -43.08 2.36
N ASP A 73 -31.34 -42.13 1.56
CA ASP A 73 -31.94 -40.82 1.39
C ASP A 73 -32.92 -40.82 0.22
N ALA A 74 -34.19 -40.56 0.54
CA ALA A 74 -35.32 -40.71 -0.35
C ALA A 74 -35.48 -39.56 -1.38
N ASP A 75 -34.51 -38.66 -1.46
CA ASP A 75 -34.63 -37.39 -2.20
C ASP A 75 -33.68 -37.27 -3.41
N VAL A 76 -32.84 -38.28 -3.70
CA VAL A 76 -31.97 -38.29 -4.90
C VAL A 76 -32.39 -39.40 -5.86
N ILE A 77 -32.82 -39.03 -7.07
CA ILE A 77 -33.10 -39.99 -8.16
C ILE A 77 -31.78 -40.28 -8.86
N HIS A 78 -31.19 -41.46 -8.62
CA HIS A 78 -29.99 -41.90 -9.33
C HIS A 78 -30.37 -42.59 -10.67
N PHE A 79 -29.83 -42.12 -11.79
CA PHE A 79 -29.94 -42.78 -13.09
C PHE A 79 -28.71 -43.66 -13.32
N PRO A 80 -28.87 -44.99 -13.49
CA PRO A 80 -27.74 -45.89 -13.64
C PRO A 80 -27.10 -45.77 -15.03
N GLY A 81 -25.78 -45.67 -15.07
CA GLY A 81 -24.99 -45.42 -16.28
C GLY A 81 -23.48 -45.53 -16.02
N TYR A 82 -22.68 -45.15 -17.00
CA TYR A 82 -21.23 -45.04 -16.90
C TYR A 82 -20.84 -43.65 -16.36
N ALA A 83 -19.83 -43.61 -15.48
CA ALA A 83 -19.25 -42.34 -15.05
C ALA A 83 -18.66 -41.61 -16.27
N TRP A 84 -18.65 -40.30 -16.22
CA TRP A 84 -18.19 -39.43 -17.30
C TRP A 84 -17.58 -38.16 -16.67
N SER A 85 -16.56 -37.59 -17.33
CA SER A 85 -15.90 -36.33 -16.95
C SER A 85 -16.39 -35.16 -17.80
N SER A 86 -16.67 -35.39 -19.08
CA SER A 86 -17.26 -34.43 -20.02
C SER A 86 -18.24 -35.10 -21.00
N ASP A 87 -19.10 -34.31 -21.66
CA ASP A 87 -20.09 -34.76 -22.63
C ASP A 87 -19.44 -34.96 -24.01
N PRO A 88 -19.25 -36.21 -24.48
CA PRO A 88 -18.48 -36.55 -25.70
C PRO A 88 -19.15 -36.15 -27.02
N LEU A 89 -20.14 -35.26 -26.95
CA LEU A 89 -20.90 -34.71 -28.06
C LEU A 89 -20.93 -33.18 -28.01
N SER A 90 -20.23 -32.56 -27.06
CA SER A 90 -20.19 -31.13 -26.79
C SER A 90 -18.78 -30.76 -26.35
N SER A 91 -18.08 -29.98 -27.17
CA SER A 91 -16.71 -29.53 -26.90
C SER A 91 -16.58 -28.50 -25.76
N ASP A 92 -17.64 -28.32 -24.97
CA ASP A 92 -17.90 -27.29 -23.96
C ASP A 92 -19.17 -27.79 -23.27
N SER A 93 -18.97 -28.55 -22.20
CA SER A 93 -19.95 -29.45 -21.63
C SER A 93 -20.96 -28.75 -20.73
N ASP A 94 -20.54 -27.68 -20.05
CA ASP A 94 -21.37 -26.85 -19.20
C ASP A 94 -21.78 -25.51 -19.82
N GLY A 95 -21.10 -25.08 -20.88
CA GLY A 95 -21.43 -23.89 -21.65
C GLY A 95 -20.88 -22.59 -21.08
N ASP A 96 -19.82 -22.65 -20.26
CA ASP A 96 -19.18 -21.47 -19.65
C ASP A 96 -18.27 -20.71 -20.65
N GLY A 97 -17.80 -21.40 -21.71
CA GLY A 97 -16.96 -20.85 -22.76
C GLY A 97 -15.55 -21.45 -22.84
N LEU A 98 -15.18 -22.30 -21.89
CA LEU A 98 -14.02 -23.16 -21.94
C LEU A 98 -14.32 -24.43 -22.75
N VAL A 99 -13.25 -25.11 -23.17
CA VAL A 99 -13.37 -26.40 -23.85
C VAL A 99 -12.92 -27.47 -22.88
N ASP A 100 -13.63 -28.60 -22.82
CA ASP A 100 -13.41 -29.63 -21.80
C ASP A 100 -11.94 -30.09 -21.74
N ASP A 101 -11.28 -30.22 -22.89
CA ASP A 101 -9.84 -30.51 -22.99
C ASP A 101 -8.94 -29.50 -22.23
N GLN A 102 -9.29 -28.22 -22.26
CA GLN A 102 -8.55 -27.15 -21.57
C GLN A 102 -8.74 -27.26 -20.06
N GLU A 103 -9.95 -27.55 -19.62
CA GLU A 103 -10.33 -27.71 -18.23
C GLU A 103 -9.66 -28.93 -17.59
N GLU A 104 -9.76 -30.09 -18.25
CA GLU A 104 -9.15 -31.34 -17.78
C GLU A 104 -7.61 -31.29 -17.80
N ARG A 105 -7.03 -30.67 -18.83
CA ARG A 105 -5.56 -30.56 -18.91
C ARG A 105 -5.04 -29.49 -17.97
N GLY A 106 -5.83 -28.47 -17.67
CA GLY A 106 -5.43 -27.31 -16.90
C GLY A 106 -4.48 -26.37 -17.64
N TRP A 107 -4.44 -25.13 -17.19
CA TRP A 107 -3.61 -24.05 -17.72
C TRP A 107 -2.70 -23.47 -16.65
N ASN A 108 -1.75 -22.64 -17.08
CA ASN A 108 -0.83 -21.98 -16.16
C ASN A 108 -1.26 -20.53 -15.99
N ILE A 109 -1.20 -20.08 -14.76
CA ILE A 109 -1.45 -18.71 -14.36
C ILE A 109 -0.21 -18.16 -13.62
N SER A 110 0.06 -16.86 -13.77
CA SER A 110 1.31 -16.22 -13.33
C SER A 110 1.31 -15.84 -11.85
N VAL A 111 2.38 -16.22 -11.15
CA VAL A 111 2.61 -15.93 -9.73
C VAL A 111 3.54 -14.72 -9.61
N VAL A 112 3.27 -13.80 -8.67
CA VAL A 112 4.21 -12.72 -8.34
C VAL A 112 5.35 -13.34 -7.51
N GLU A 113 6.61 -13.16 -7.90
CA GLU A 113 7.78 -13.71 -7.19
C GLU A 113 8.52 -12.60 -6.43
N THR A 114 8.94 -12.89 -5.18
CA THR A 114 9.89 -12.10 -4.40
C THR A 114 11.23 -11.93 -5.13
N PRO A 115 12.02 -10.89 -4.80
CA PRO A 115 13.39 -10.74 -5.30
C PRO A 115 14.28 -11.96 -5.03
N ASP A 116 13.98 -12.74 -3.98
CA ASP A 116 14.67 -13.98 -3.64
C ASP A 116 14.14 -15.22 -4.39
N GLY A 117 13.03 -15.08 -5.13
CA GLY A 117 12.45 -16.07 -6.03
C GLY A 117 11.44 -17.02 -5.38
N ASP A 118 10.99 -16.69 -4.17
CA ASP A 118 9.81 -17.31 -3.55
C ASP A 118 8.56 -16.58 -4.07
N PRO A 119 7.37 -17.20 -4.12
CA PRO A 119 6.16 -16.47 -4.50
C PRO A 119 5.82 -15.40 -3.45
N HIS A 120 5.64 -14.14 -3.87
CA HIS A 120 5.13 -13.01 -3.05
C HIS A 120 3.70 -13.31 -2.62
N ARG A 121 2.92 -13.79 -3.58
CA ARG A 121 1.52 -14.14 -3.46
C ARG A 121 1.27 -15.25 -4.44
N TRP A 122 0.38 -16.15 -4.07
CA TRP A 122 -0.12 -17.26 -4.86
C TRP A 122 0.56 -18.62 -4.69
N ALA A 123 -0.22 -19.47 -4.01
CA ALA A 123 -0.01 -20.86 -3.67
C ALA A 123 1.19 -21.16 -2.76
N PRO A 124 1.12 -22.25 -1.97
CA PRO A 124 2.28 -22.76 -1.25
C PRO A 124 3.48 -22.86 -2.20
N THR A 125 4.66 -22.43 -1.74
CA THR A 125 5.91 -22.43 -2.52
C THR A 125 6.23 -23.78 -3.20
N GLU A 126 5.64 -24.87 -2.73
CA GLU A 126 5.78 -26.21 -3.31
C GLU A 126 5.07 -26.43 -4.66
N ASP A 127 4.04 -25.64 -4.98
CA ASP A 127 3.26 -25.78 -6.21
C ASP A 127 3.75 -24.88 -7.35
N VAL A 128 4.47 -23.81 -7.01
CA VAL A 128 5.01 -22.84 -7.96
C VAL A 128 6.16 -23.43 -8.77
N GLN A 129 6.01 -23.44 -10.10
CA GLN A 129 7.04 -23.89 -11.04
C GLN A 129 7.34 -22.79 -12.07
N ASN A 130 8.49 -22.13 -11.89
CA ASN A 130 8.97 -21.08 -12.81
C ASN A 130 7.97 -19.91 -12.92
N GLY A 131 7.56 -19.34 -11.78
CA GLY A 131 6.65 -18.20 -11.69
C GLY A 131 5.21 -18.49 -12.14
N THR A 132 4.78 -19.74 -12.11
CA THR A 132 3.40 -20.11 -12.45
C THR A 132 2.91 -21.27 -11.60
N ILE A 133 1.62 -21.27 -11.26
CA ILE A 133 0.88 -22.46 -10.82
C ILE A 133 0.06 -23.03 -11.98
N ARG A 134 -0.44 -24.25 -11.80
CA ARG A 134 -1.28 -24.92 -12.78
C ARG A 134 -2.62 -25.24 -12.12
N VAL A 135 -3.69 -24.70 -12.71
CA VAL A 135 -5.07 -24.83 -12.24
C VAL A 135 -5.92 -25.63 -13.23
N TYR A 136 -7.10 -26.04 -12.80
CA TYR A 136 -8.04 -26.89 -13.50
C TYR A 136 -9.47 -26.41 -13.21
N SER A 137 -10.46 -26.98 -13.90
CA SER A 137 -11.88 -26.81 -13.61
C SER A 137 -12.64 -28.11 -13.93
N ASP A 138 -13.87 -28.27 -13.42
CA ASP A 138 -14.79 -29.37 -13.73
C ASP A 138 -15.59 -29.03 -15.00
N PRO A 139 -15.37 -29.71 -16.15
CA PRO A 139 -16.08 -29.42 -17.41
C PRO A 139 -17.62 -29.56 -17.36
N GLN A 140 -18.16 -30.03 -16.24
CA GLN A 140 -19.60 -30.23 -16.04
C GLN A 140 -20.24 -29.16 -15.15
N ASP A 141 -19.47 -28.26 -14.57
CA ASP A 141 -19.95 -27.22 -13.67
C ASP A 141 -19.34 -25.88 -14.09
N PRO A 142 -20.14 -24.94 -14.63
CA PRO A 142 -19.62 -23.71 -15.24
C PRO A 142 -19.05 -22.70 -14.23
N ASP A 143 -18.88 -23.13 -12.99
CA ASP A 143 -18.52 -22.40 -11.76
C ASP A 143 -18.15 -23.52 -10.77
N SER A 144 -16.90 -23.99 -10.90
CA SER A 144 -16.40 -25.25 -10.35
C SER A 144 -16.37 -25.24 -8.81
N ASP A 145 -16.07 -24.10 -8.22
CA ASP A 145 -16.03 -23.89 -6.77
C ASP A 145 -17.33 -23.32 -6.18
N ARG A 146 -18.19 -22.72 -7.02
CA ARG A 146 -19.48 -22.10 -6.68
C ARG A 146 -19.37 -20.78 -5.92
N ASP A 147 -18.35 -19.97 -6.20
CA ASP A 147 -18.19 -18.63 -5.66
C ASP A 147 -19.05 -17.57 -6.36
N GLY A 148 -19.53 -17.88 -7.57
CA GLY A 148 -20.40 -17.02 -8.37
C GLY A 148 -19.76 -16.50 -9.67
N LEU A 149 -18.44 -16.68 -9.83
CA LEU A 149 -17.72 -16.48 -11.08
C LEU A 149 -17.73 -17.78 -11.89
N THR A 150 -17.81 -17.65 -13.21
CA THR A 150 -17.60 -18.82 -14.08
C THR A 150 -16.12 -19.12 -14.25
N ASP A 151 -15.75 -20.39 -14.47
CA ASP A 151 -14.35 -20.77 -14.66
C ASP A 151 -13.72 -19.96 -15.82
N ALA A 152 -14.49 -19.67 -16.87
CA ALA A 152 -14.09 -18.74 -17.93
C ALA A 152 -13.82 -17.30 -17.46
N GLU A 153 -14.66 -16.72 -16.60
CA GLU A 153 -14.46 -15.38 -16.01
C GLU A 153 -13.22 -15.36 -15.14
N GLU A 154 -12.98 -16.43 -14.39
CA GLU A 154 -11.79 -16.53 -13.56
C GLU A 154 -10.50 -16.60 -14.37
N ILE A 155 -10.53 -17.23 -15.53
CA ILE A 155 -9.35 -17.28 -16.40
C ILE A 155 -9.13 -15.96 -17.14
N GLU A 156 -10.19 -15.40 -17.70
CA GLU A 156 -10.11 -14.29 -18.64
C GLU A 156 -10.08 -12.92 -17.96
N GLU A 157 -10.69 -12.80 -16.78
CA GLU A 157 -10.91 -11.53 -16.07
C GLU A 157 -10.15 -11.46 -14.75
N THR A 158 -10.39 -12.37 -13.81
CA THR A 158 -9.80 -12.28 -12.46
C THR A 158 -8.50 -13.05 -12.30
N HIS A 159 -8.11 -13.89 -13.24
CA HIS A 159 -6.96 -14.79 -13.14
C HIS A 159 -6.90 -15.70 -11.90
N THR A 160 -8.03 -16.05 -11.26
CA THR A 160 -8.10 -16.88 -10.03
C THR A 160 -8.10 -18.40 -10.31
N ASP A 161 -8.11 -19.23 -9.26
CA ASP A 161 -8.15 -20.70 -9.36
C ASP A 161 -9.59 -21.22 -9.29
N PRO A 162 -10.15 -21.80 -10.38
CA PRO A 162 -11.57 -22.13 -10.42
C PRO A 162 -12.03 -23.27 -9.51
N GLU A 163 -11.11 -24.02 -8.91
CA GLU A 163 -11.46 -25.01 -7.90
C GLU A 163 -11.47 -24.43 -6.47
N ALA A 164 -11.23 -23.13 -6.31
CA ALA A 164 -11.07 -22.48 -5.02
C ALA A 164 -11.82 -21.13 -4.94
N THR A 165 -12.87 -21.10 -4.11
CA THR A 165 -13.75 -19.92 -3.94
C THR A 165 -13.05 -18.66 -3.44
N THR A 166 -11.79 -18.82 -3.06
CA THR A 166 -10.91 -17.81 -2.49
C THR A 166 -9.54 -18.02 -3.12
N THR A 167 -8.86 -16.92 -3.41
CA THR A 167 -7.49 -16.98 -3.94
C THR A 167 -6.51 -17.66 -2.96
N TYR A 168 -6.87 -17.77 -1.68
CA TYR A 168 -6.06 -18.37 -0.61
C TYR A 168 -6.88 -19.28 0.33
N GLU A 169 -6.54 -20.57 0.42
CA GLU A 169 -7.30 -21.57 1.21
C GLU A 169 -7.37 -21.28 2.72
N ILE A 170 -6.40 -20.57 3.32
CA ILE A 170 -6.37 -20.31 4.78
C ILE A 170 -7.21 -19.10 5.17
N THR A 171 -7.52 -18.23 4.20
CA THR A 171 -8.23 -16.97 4.41
C THR A 171 -9.61 -17.19 4.99
N GLU A 172 -10.37 -18.17 4.48
CA GLU A 172 -11.74 -18.40 4.93
C GLU A 172 -11.77 -18.73 6.44
N ASP A 173 -10.79 -19.49 6.93
CA ASP A 173 -10.64 -19.81 8.34
C ASP A 173 -10.21 -18.59 9.18
N HIS A 174 -9.42 -17.68 8.59
CA HIS A 174 -9.03 -16.40 9.19
C HIS A 174 -10.21 -15.42 9.26
N GLU A 175 -10.95 -15.19 8.17
CA GLU A 175 -12.14 -14.32 8.14
C GLU A 175 -13.21 -14.86 9.10
N THR A 176 -13.49 -16.16 9.05
CA THR A 176 -14.43 -16.79 9.99
C THR A 176 -14.02 -16.53 11.44
N LEU A 177 -12.72 -16.46 11.74
CA LEU A 177 -12.23 -16.15 13.07
C LEU A 177 -12.49 -14.69 13.45
N ILE A 178 -12.19 -13.75 12.56
CA ILE A 178 -12.47 -12.32 12.74
C ILE A 178 -13.97 -12.10 12.92
N GLU A 179 -14.81 -12.62 12.01
CA GLU A 179 -16.27 -12.53 12.08
C GLU A 179 -16.81 -13.10 13.39
N ASN A 180 -16.33 -14.26 13.84
CA ASN A 180 -16.78 -14.86 15.10
C ASN A 180 -16.39 -13.99 16.31
N VAL A 181 -15.21 -13.39 16.27
CA VAL A 181 -14.71 -12.50 17.31
C VAL A 181 -15.52 -11.19 17.34
N VAL A 182 -15.89 -10.63 16.18
CA VAL A 182 -16.76 -9.44 16.04
C VAL A 182 -18.22 -9.73 16.40
N ALA A 183 -18.78 -10.85 15.94
CA ALA A 183 -20.18 -11.24 16.20
C ALA A 183 -20.46 -11.51 17.68
N THR A 184 -19.43 -11.93 18.45
CA THR A 184 -19.55 -12.09 19.90
C THR A 184 -19.47 -10.77 20.69
N THR A 185 -19.00 -9.68 20.06
CA THR A 185 -18.81 -8.36 20.68
C THR A 185 -19.98 -7.38 20.48
N ASP A 186 -20.99 -7.70 19.64
CA ASP A 186 -22.22 -6.91 19.36
C ASP A 186 -23.16 -6.71 20.59
N SER A 187 -22.65 -6.91 21.79
CA SER A 187 -23.30 -6.67 23.08
C SER A 187 -22.59 -5.60 23.91
N SER A 188 -22.01 -4.53 23.33
CA SER A 188 -21.47 -3.37 24.09
C SER A 188 -20.50 -3.73 25.21
N SER A 189 -19.85 -4.88 25.11
CA SER A 189 -19.02 -5.45 26.16
C SER A 189 -17.82 -6.13 25.54
N TYR A 190 -16.67 -5.45 25.65
CA TYR A 190 -15.32 -6.01 25.67
C TYR A 190 -15.35 -7.53 25.93
N ALA A 191 -15.13 -8.32 24.88
CA ALA A 191 -15.09 -9.77 24.99
C ALA A 191 -13.63 -10.19 25.24
N PRO A 192 -13.34 -10.87 26.36
CA PRO A 192 -12.00 -11.39 26.61
C PRO A 192 -11.71 -12.55 25.66
N LEU A 193 -10.70 -12.39 24.82
CA LEU A 193 -10.20 -13.45 23.95
C LEU A 193 -9.37 -14.44 24.78
N SER A 194 -9.95 -15.59 25.11
CA SER A 194 -9.21 -16.66 25.80
C SER A 194 -8.40 -17.46 24.77
N PRO A 195 -7.11 -17.76 25.03
CA PRO A 195 -6.31 -18.61 24.13
C PRO A 195 -6.89 -20.03 23.94
N ASP A 196 -7.84 -20.46 24.77
CA ASP A 196 -8.51 -21.77 24.65
C ASP A 196 -9.76 -21.75 23.73
N SER A 197 -10.13 -20.59 23.15
CA SER A 197 -11.27 -20.47 22.22
C SER A 197 -10.79 -20.23 20.79
N VAL A 198 -10.70 -21.34 20.04
CA VAL A 198 -10.74 -21.51 18.57
C VAL A 198 -9.40 -21.29 17.82
N SER A 199 -9.02 -22.28 16.99
CA SER A 199 -8.13 -22.29 15.80
C SER A 199 -6.80 -21.52 15.71
N PHE A 200 -6.48 -20.58 16.60
CA PHE A 200 -5.32 -19.68 16.45
C PHE A 200 -3.96 -20.38 16.33
N GLU A 201 -3.70 -21.41 17.15
CA GLU A 201 -2.46 -22.17 17.07
C GLU A 201 -2.41 -23.10 15.85
N GLU A 202 -3.56 -23.54 15.32
CA GLU A 202 -3.62 -24.36 14.10
C GLU A 202 -3.31 -23.48 12.88
N LEU A 203 -3.95 -22.31 12.75
CA LEU A 203 -3.67 -21.35 11.68
C LEU A 203 -2.21 -20.87 11.63
N ALA A 204 -1.62 -20.61 12.80
CA ALA A 204 -0.21 -20.23 12.89
C ALA A 204 0.75 -21.40 12.62
N GLU A 205 0.37 -22.65 12.92
CA GLU A 205 1.13 -23.86 12.56
C GLU A 205 0.96 -24.22 11.08
N ASP A 206 -0.17 -23.84 10.44
CA ASP A 206 -0.56 -24.23 9.08
C ASP A 206 -0.05 -23.30 7.97
N GLY A 207 0.30 -22.04 8.24
CA GLY A 207 0.92 -21.23 7.18
C GLY A 207 0.92 -19.73 7.38
N LEU A 208 -0.20 -19.13 7.77
CA LEU A 208 -0.53 -17.68 7.74
C LEU A 208 0.64 -16.71 7.48
N ASN A 209 1.05 -16.62 6.23
CA ASN A 209 2.07 -15.71 5.72
C ASN A 209 1.54 -15.05 4.44
N ASP A 210 2.27 -14.08 3.91
CA ASP A 210 1.88 -13.32 2.71
C ASP A 210 1.62 -14.20 1.48
N ALA A 211 2.21 -15.40 1.44
CA ALA A 211 2.00 -16.36 0.36
C ALA A 211 0.75 -17.25 0.55
N THR A 212 0.15 -17.27 1.75
CA THR A 212 -0.93 -18.20 2.11
C THR A 212 -2.21 -17.53 2.55
N ASP A 213 -2.24 -16.23 2.80
CA ASP A 213 -3.37 -15.43 3.28
C ASP A 213 -3.45 -14.12 2.46
N ASP A 214 -4.65 -13.62 2.18
CA ASP A 214 -4.92 -12.28 1.59
C ASP A 214 -5.05 -11.22 2.67
N SER A 215 -4.18 -11.28 3.68
CA SER A 215 -3.98 -10.08 4.45
C SER A 215 -3.55 -8.98 3.47
N ASP A 216 -4.33 -7.90 3.40
CA ASP A 216 -4.06 -6.70 2.60
C ASP A 216 -2.87 -5.88 3.14
N PHE A 217 -2.00 -6.57 3.89
CA PHE A 217 -0.84 -6.05 4.58
C PHE A 217 0.23 -7.18 4.64
N VAL A 218 1.45 -6.89 4.15
CA VAL A 218 2.71 -7.67 4.35
C VAL A 218 3.05 -8.02 5.82
N LEU A 219 2.97 -9.29 6.21
CA LEU A 219 3.27 -9.76 7.56
C LEU A 219 4.76 -9.63 7.89
N SER A 220 5.09 -9.01 9.03
CA SER A 220 6.50 -8.93 9.43
C SER A 220 7.07 -10.33 9.72
N ASP A 221 8.11 -10.72 8.98
CA ASP A 221 8.90 -11.95 9.17
C ASP A 221 9.48 -12.11 10.59
N SER A 222 9.46 -11.03 11.37
CA SER A 222 9.95 -10.94 12.73
C SER A 222 8.94 -11.37 13.80
N ALA A 223 7.75 -11.84 13.41
CA ALA A 223 6.72 -12.30 14.35
C ALA A 223 7.11 -13.60 15.06
N ASP A 224 8.03 -13.51 16.02
CA ASP A 224 8.19 -14.43 17.15
C ASP A 224 6.97 -14.36 18.13
N GLY A 225 5.93 -13.61 17.76
CA GLY A 225 4.71 -13.32 18.51
C GLY A 225 3.64 -14.41 18.40
N GLY A 226 2.62 -14.35 19.26
CA GLY A 226 1.51 -15.32 19.21
C GLY A 226 0.63 -15.11 17.97
N SER A 227 -0.33 -16.01 17.70
CA SER A 227 -1.14 -16.01 16.47
C SER A 227 -1.82 -14.69 16.11
N TRP A 228 -2.16 -13.85 17.09
CA TRP A 228 -2.75 -12.51 16.84
C TRP A 228 -1.75 -11.51 16.25
N ASP A 229 -0.47 -11.62 16.57
CA ASP A 229 0.54 -10.70 16.05
C ASP A 229 0.83 -10.97 14.55
N ARG A 230 0.26 -12.06 13.99
CA ARG A 230 0.24 -12.40 12.55
C ARG A 230 -1.09 -12.04 11.85
N MET A 231 -2.05 -11.46 12.57
CA MET A 231 -3.35 -11.06 12.01
C MET A 231 -3.59 -9.57 12.20
N THR A 232 -2.63 -8.86 12.82
CA THR A 232 -2.81 -7.45 13.16
C THR A 232 -1.57 -6.65 12.87
N PHE A 233 -1.76 -5.40 12.49
CA PHE A 233 -0.70 -4.42 12.28
C PHE A 233 -1.04 -3.10 12.99
N LEU A 234 -0.05 -2.24 13.21
CA LEU A 234 -0.26 -0.87 13.69
C LEU A 234 -0.51 0.02 12.47
N ALA A 235 -1.76 0.41 12.30
CA ALA A 235 -2.16 1.33 11.25
C ALA A 235 -1.63 2.74 11.51
N MET A 236 -1.71 3.60 10.50
CA MET A 236 -1.13 4.94 10.49
C MET A 236 -1.58 5.85 11.62
N ASP A 237 -2.80 5.73 12.14
CA ASP A 237 -3.24 6.52 13.30
C ASP A 237 -2.76 5.99 14.67
N GLY A 238 -2.02 4.87 14.70
CA GLY A 238 -1.46 4.29 15.92
C GLY A 238 -2.37 3.29 16.61
N ASN A 239 -3.46 2.90 15.97
CA ASN A 239 -4.32 1.82 16.42
C ASN A 239 -3.91 0.50 15.78
N THR A 240 -3.95 -0.58 16.57
CA THR A 240 -3.73 -1.92 16.04
C THR A 240 -5.02 -2.40 15.36
N ARG A 241 -4.93 -2.85 14.11
CA ARG A 241 -6.06 -3.28 13.29
C ARG A 241 -5.80 -4.62 12.62
N THR A 242 -6.88 -5.24 12.15
CA THR A 242 -6.88 -6.33 11.17
C THR A 242 -7.79 -5.93 10.00
N ASP A 243 -7.69 -6.66 8.89
CA ASP A 243 -8.49 -6.43 7.69
C ASP A 243 -9.79 -7.24 7.67
N PHE A 244 -10.66 -6.93 6.72
CA PHE A 244 -11.71 -7.82 6.23
C PHE A 244 -11.32 -8.34 4.87
N TRP A 245 -11.39 -9.65 4.73
CA TRP A 245 -11.21 -10.26 3.43
C TRP A 245 -12.40 -9.98 2.48
N LEU A 246 -12.09 -9.76 1.19
CA LEU A 246 -13.05 -9.77 0.09
C LEU A 246 -12.83 -11.00 -0.81
N ASN A 247 -13.86 -11.83 -0.96
CA ASN A 247 -13.81 -12.94 -1.91
C ASN A 247 -13.78 -12.45 -3.36
N ASN A 248 -13.30 -13.29 -4.27
CA ASN A 248 -13.16 -12.99 -5.70
C ASN A 248 -14.46 -12.41 -6.31
N GLN A 249 -15.62 -12.93 -5.90
CA GLN A 249 -16.90 -12.42 -6.38
C GLN A 249 -17.25 -11.04 -5.81
N ASP A 250 -16.94 -10.75 -4.55
CA ASP A 250 -17.14 -9.43 -3.92
C ASP A 250 -16.17 -8.39 -4.51
N GLU A 251 -14.91 -8.75 -4.73
CA GLU A 251 -13.90 -7.97 -5.48
C GLU A 251 -14.44 -7.54 -6.84
N VAL A 252 -14.86 -8.51 -7.67
CA VAL A 252 -15.48 -8.24 -8.98
C VAL A 252 -16.76 -7.40 -8.86
N THR A 253 -17.49 -7.51 -7.74
CA THR A 253 -18.73 -6.73 -7.54
C THR A 253 -18.44 -5.26 -7.30
N VAL A 254 -17.30 -4.94 -6.68
CA VAL A 254 -16.85 -3.56 -6.46
C VAL A 254 -15.85 -3.09 -7.52
N ASP A 255 -15.62 -3.89 -8.55
CA ASP A 255 -14.67 -3.66 -9.65
C ASP A 255 -13.19 -3.57 -9.16
N SER A 256 -12.88 -4.02 -7.93
CA SER A 256 -11.53 -4.11 -7.39
C SER A 256 -10.78 -5.33 -7.94
N ASP A 257 -9.47 -5.37 -7.71
CA ASP A 257 -8.57 -6.40 -8.24
C ASP A 257 -8.24 -7.44 -7.15
N PRO A 258 -8.67 -8.72 -7.29
CA PRO A 258 -8.34 -9.77 -6.33
C PRO A 258 -6.84 -10.00 -6.07
N TRP A 259 -5.96 -9.39 -6.87
CA TRP A 259 -4.49 -9.43 -6.70
C TRP A 259 -3.89 -8.16 -6.13
N ASP A 260 -4.67 -7.09 -5.99
CA ASP A 260 -4.21 -5.80 -5.53
C ASP A 260 -5.02 -5.38 -4.29
N PRO A 261 -4.46 -5.53 -3.07
CA PRO A 261 -5.21 -5.34 -1.82
C PRO A 261 -5.66 -3.89 -1.53
N ASP A 262 -5.13 -2.94 -2.27
CA ASP A 262 -5.40 -1.48 -2.22
C ASP A 262 -5.48 -1.05 -3.70
N THR A 263 -6.59 -1.39 -4.36
CA THR A 263 -6.67 -1.39 -5.83
C THR A 263 -6.43 0.00 -6.44
N ASP A 264 -6.75 1.06 -5.72
CA ASP A 264 -6.56 2.45 -6.16
C ASP A 264 -5.32 3.14 -5.59
N ASP A 265 -4.47 2.40 -4.87
CA ASP A 265 -3.21 2.82 -4.25
C ASP A 265 -3.38 3.94 -3.21
N ASP A 266 -4.53 4.11 -2.57
CA ASP A 266 -4.88 5.28 -1.76
C ASP A 266 -4.46 5.20 -0.28
N GLY A 267 -4.02 4.01 0.15
CA GLY A 267 -3.61 3.71 1.53
C GLY A 267 -4.77 3.26 2.41
N LEU A 268 -5.87 2.82 1.82
CA LEU A 268 -6.94 2.01 2.41
C LEU A 268 -7.01 0.70 1.63
N THR A 269 -7.37 -0.38 2.31
CA THR A 269 -7.54 -1.68 1.65
C THR A 269 -8.95 -1.81 1.13
N ASP A 270 -9.13 -2.55 0.04
CA ASP A 270 -10.44 -2.77 -0.57
C ASP A 270 -11.44 -3.31 0.47
N GLY A 271 -10.95 -4.21 1.35
CA GLY A 271 -11.67 -4.72 2.52
C GLY A 271 -12.12 -3.63 3.51
N TRP A 272 -11.25 -2.66 3.82
CA TRP A 272 -11.60 -1.54 4.69
C TRP A 272 -12.65 -0.61 4.10
N GLU A 273 -12.55 -0.34 2.82
CA GLU A 273 -13.45 0.56 2.12
C GLU A 273 -14.84 -0.06 1.96
N TYR A 274 -14.90 -1.36 1.65
CA TYR A 274 -16.15 -2.09 1.52
C TYR A 274 -16.82 -2.38 2.88
N SER A 275 -16.06 -2.90 3.85
CA SER A 275 -16.60 -3.47 5.08
C SER A 275 -16.27 -2.66 6.34
N GLY A 276 -15.33 -1.73 6.32
CA GLY A 276 -14.77 -1.08 7.52
C GLY A 276 -13.58 -1.86 8.08
N SER A 277 -13.16 -1.59 9.31
CA SER A 277 -12.01 -2.29 9.92
C SER A 277 -12.37 -2.92 11.27
N VAL A 278 -11.50 -3.80 11.77
CA VAL A 278 -11.56 -4.25 13.17
C VAL A 278 -10.37 -3.72 13.94
N GLU A 279 -10.64 -2.91 14.95
CA GLU A 279 -9.64 -2.39 15.88
C GLU A 279 -9.40 -3.37 17.03
N VAL A 280 -8.14 -3.71 17.30
CA VAL A 280 -7.72 -4.60 18.37
C VAL A 280 -7.07 -3.82 19.51
N GLN A 281 -7.79 -3.66 20.62
CA GLN A 281 -7.29 -2.98 21.81
C GLN A 281 -6.66 -3.98 22.80
N THR A 282 -5.45 -3.66 23.26
CA THR A 282 -4.74 -4.44 24.29
C THR A 282 -4.84 -3.77 25.67
N ASP A 283 -5.50 -4.41 26.64
CA ASP A 283 -5.57 -3.86 28.01
C ASP A 283 -4.33 -4.24 28.84
N LEU A 284 -3.32 -3.37 28.82
CA LEU A 284 -2.10 -3.51 29.64
C LEU A 284 -2.33 -3.28 31.15
N SER A 285 -3.53 -2.90 31.58
CA SER A 285 -3.84 -2.58 32.99
C SER A 285 -4.10 -3.81 33.86
N LEU A 286 -4.29 -4.98 33.25
CA LEU A 286 -4.49 -6.23 33.94
C LEU A 286 -3.14 -6.89 34.26
N HIS A 287 -2.66 -6.62 35.48
CA HIS A 287 -1.42 -7.17 36.06
C HIS A 287 -1.50 -8.69 36.39
N ASN A 288 -2.34 -9.43 35.68
CA ASN A 288 -2.44 -10.88 35.74
C ASN A 288 -1.88 -11.41 34.40
N SER A 289 -1.30 -12.61 34.41
CA SER A 289 -0.51 -13.20 33.34
C SER A 289 -1.27 -13.54 32.03
N GLU A 290 -2.42 -12.91 31.78
CA GLU A 290 -3.23 -13.02 30.57
C GLU A 290 -3.46 -11.58 30.08
N VAL A 291 -2.93 -11.26 28.90
CA VAL A 291 -3.21 -10.00 28.20
C VAL A 291 -4.64 -10.11 27.69
N ASP A 292 -5.55 -9.28 28.23
CA ASP A 292 -6.93 -9.24 27.76
C ASP A 292 -6.97 -8.39 26.49
N ARG A 293 -7.25 -9.02 25.34
CA ARG A 293 -7.44 -8.34 24.05
C ARG A 293 -8.94 -8.19 23.81
N THR A 294 -9.34 -7.03 23.32
CA THR A 294 -10.73 -6.73 22.98
C THR A 294 -10.78 -6.16 21.58
N VAL A 295 -11.75 -6.60 20.78
CA VAL A 295 -11.95 -6.07 19.43
C VAL A 295 -13.14 -5.11 19.38
N GLU A 296 -13.10 -4.17 18.45
CA GLU A 296 -14.21 -3.28 18.12
C GLU A 296 -14.28 -3.13 16.60
N PHE A 297 -15.48 -3.34 16.03
CA PHE A 297 -15.71 -3.05 14.63
C PHE A 297 -15.83 -1.53 14.44
N ASN A 298 -15.08 -1.01 13.47
CA ASN A 298 -15.07 0.40 13.12
C ASN A 298 -15.49 0.60 11.66
N SER A 299 -16.65 1.22 11.46
CA SER A 299 -17.17 1.57 10.14
C SER A 299 -16.64 2.90 9.60
N ASP A 300 -15.58 3.47 10.19
CA ASP A 300 -15.10 4.80 9.82
C ASP A 300 -14.61 4.83 8.37
N PHE A 301 -14.08 3.73 7.84
CA PHE A 301 -13.61 3.58 6.45
C PHE A 301 -14.72 3.17 5.49
N ALA A 302 -15.73 2.46 5.99
CA ALA A 302 -16.81 1.93 5.16
C ALA A 302 -17.53 3.03 4.36
N GLY A 303 -17.51 2.90 3.04
CA GLY A 303 -18.23 3.77 2.10
C GLY A 303 -17.38 4.74 1.29
N THR A 304 -16.05 4.63 1.36
CA THR A 304 -15.14 5.00 0.26
C THR A 304 -15.20 3.93 -0.84
N ASP A 305 -14.67 4.21 -2.03
CA ASP A 305 -14.81 3.42 -3.25
C ASP A 305 -13.46 2.75 -3.59
N PRO A 306 -13.33 1.41 -3.49
CA PRO A 306 -12.06 0.65 -3.69
C PRO A 306 -11.28 0.89 -4.99
N ILE A 307 -11.86 1.64 -5.94
CA ILE A 307 -11.27 1.89 -7.26
C ILE A 307 -11.17 3.38 -7.59
N ASP A 308 -11.46 4.25 -6.64
CA ASP A 308 -11.43 5.70 -6.81
C ASP A 308 -10.78 6.36 -5.60
N PRO A 309 -9.49 6.77 -5.71
CA PRO A 309 -8.72 7.20 -4.56
C PRO A 309 -9.19 8.55 -3.99
N ASP A 310 -10.23 9.18 -4.56
CA ASP A 310 -10.87 10.43 -4.14
C ASP A 310 -12.39 10.28 -4.30
N THR A 311 -13.01 9.47 -3.42
CA THR A 311 -14.44 9.09 -3.48
C THR A 311 -15.38 10.30 -3.63
N ASP A 312 -15.06 11.42 -2.97
CA ASP A 312 -15.94 12.58 -2.97
C ASP A 312 -15.64 13.65 -4.04
N GLY A 313 -14.50 13.51 -4.72
CA GLY A 313 -14.06 14.30 -5.86
C GLY A 313 -13.57 15.70 -5.50
N ASP A 314 -12.96 15.87 -4.32
CA ASP A 314 -12.41 17.15 -3.87
C ASP A 314 -10.91 17.36 -4.15
N GLN A 315 -10.27 16.33 -4.70
CA GLN A 315 -8.87 16.19 -5.09
C GLN A 315 -7.89 15.90 -3.94
N TYR A 316 -8.37 15.42 -2.80
CA TYR A 316 -7.52 14.78 -1.78
C TYR A 316 -7.84 13.29 -1.72
N TRP A 317 -6.83 12.48 -1.41
CA TRP A 317 -7.05 11.04 -1.35
C TRP A 317 -7.82 10.63 -0.10
N ASP A 318 -8.56 9.52 -0.13
CA ASP A 318 -9.41 9.12 0.98
C ASP A 318 -8.58 8.64 2.18
N GLY A 319 -7.49 7.93 1.93
CA GLY A 319 -6.59 7.34 2.91
C GLY A 319 -5.72 8.31 3.72
N TRP A 320 -4.64 7.78 4.31
CA TRP A 320 -3.70 8.58 5.12
C TRP A 320 -2.54 9.11 4.29
N ILE A 321 -1.65 8.23 3.87
CA ILE A 321 -0.50 8.54 3.04
C ILE A 321 -0.23 7.33 2.18
N ALA A 322 -0.15 7.53 0.87
CA ALA A 322 0.02 6.43 -0.08
C ALA A 322 0.84 6.86 -1.29
N VAL A 323 1.13 5.90 -2.17
CA VAL A 323 2.12 6.05 -3.24
C VAL A 323 1.52 5.59 -4.56
N TYR A 324 1.31 6.55 -5.44
CA TYR A 324 0.81 6.34 -6.78
C TYR A 324 1.66 5.38 -7.61
N GLY A 325 0.97 4.43 -8.25
CA GLY A 325 1.47 3.67 -9.37
C GLY A 325 2.40 2.54 -8.96
N VAL A 326 2.14 1.93 -7.80
CA VAL A 326 2.86 0.74 -7.36
C VAL A 326 2.31 -0.54 -7.98
N GLY A 327 1.01 -0.55 -8.30
CA GLY A 327 0.27 -1.71 -8.79
C GLY A 327 0.52 -2.94 -7.91
N TYR A 328 0.54 -4.13 -8.52
CA TYR A 328 0.75 -5.43 -7.87
C TYR A 328 2.04 -5.65 -7.04
N ASN A 329 2.89 -4.64 -6.81
CA ASN A 329 4.05 -4.77 -5.93
C ASN A 329 3.70 -4.25 -4.54
N ASP A 330 3.08 -5.12 -3.73
CA ASP A 330 2.93 -5.28 -2.26
C ASP A 330 3.33 -4.19 -1.24
N ASN A 331 3.73 -2.99 -1.63
CA ASN A 331 4.51 -2.11 -0.76
C ASN A 331 3.77 -0.84 -0.32
N VAL A 332 2.48 -0.65 -0.59
CA VAL A 332 1.88 0.68 -0.35
C VAL A 332 0.54 0.58 0.34
N VAL A 333 0.29 1.17 1.50
CA VAL A 333 1.11 1.36 2.70
C VAL A 333 0.10 1.39 3.86
N LEU A 334 0.20 0.43 4.79
CA LEU A 334 -0.56 0.45 6.04
C LEU A 334 0.26 0.12 7.29
N TYR A 335 1.58 0.33 7.26
CA TYR A 335 2.46 0.03 8.41
C TYR A 335 3.05 1.24 9.08
N ARG A 336 2.40 1.68 10.14
CA ARG A 336 3.01 2.64 11.04
C ARG A 336 4.25 2.07 11.72
N GLU A 337 4.34 0.76 11.96
CA GLU A 337 5.55 0.19 12.55
C GLU A 337 6.78 0.45 11.67
N HIS A 338 6.66 0.28 10.36
CA HIS A 338 7.76 0.49 9.41
C HIS A 338 8.17 1.97 9.33
N LEU A 339 7.29 2.90 9.72
CA LEU A 339 7.57 4.34 9.81
C LEU A 339 8.02 4.82 11.20
N GLN A 340 7.95 4.00 12.26
CA GLN A 340 8.19 4.48 13.64
C GLN A 340 9.09 3.59 14.51
N SER A 341 9.36 2.34 14.12
CA SER A 341 10.25 1.46 14.88
C SER A 341 10.78 0.30 14.03
N GLY A 342 12.07 -0.03 14.19
CA GLY A 342 12.72 -1.01 13.33
C GLY A 342 13.64 -0.28 12.38
N ASN A 343 14.01 -0.93 11.28
CA ASN A 343 14.98 -0.49 10.29
C ASN A 343 14.35 0.30 9.13
N GLY A 344 13.07 0.67 9.22
CA GLY A 344 12.35 1.35 8.15
C GLY A 344 11.64 0.37 7.21
N ILE A 345 11.37 0.83 6.00
CA ILE A 345 11.02 0.00 4.85
C ILE A 345 12.33 -0.60 4.30
N GLU A 346 12.67 -1.86 4.65
CA GLU A 346 13.88 -2.55 4.17
C GLU A 346 13.56 -3.92 3.61
N GLY A 347 14.22 -4.31 2.52
CA GLY A 347 14.03 -5.63 1.94
C GLY A 347 12.97 -5.58 0.85
N ASP A 348 11.99 -6.44 0.96
CA ASP A 348 10.99 -6.61 -0.09
C ASP A 348 9.88 -5.56 0.03
N GLU A 349 9.74 -4.91 1.20
CA GLU A 349 8.79 -3.83 1.50
C GLU A 349 9.13 -2.48 0.80
N ILE A 350 10.29 -2.34 0.16
CA ILE A 350 10.78 -1.06 -0.40
C ILE A 350 9.92 -0.55 -1.57
N VAL A 351 9.26 0.59 -1.36
CA VAL A 351 8.56 1.34 -2.42
C VAL A 351 9.51 2.32 -3.13
N ASN A 352 9.97 1.97 -4.32
CA ASN A 352 10.87 2.86 -5.08
C ASN A 352 10.13 4.03 -5.73
N GLU A 353 8.83 3.89 -5.90
CA GLU A 353 7.94 4.86 -6.50
C GLU A 353 7.85 6.13 -5.65
N THR A 354 8.16 6.06 -4.36
CA THR A 354 8.16 7.20 -3.40
C THR A 354 9.01 8.39 -3.84
N VAL A 355 10.12 8.15 -4.56
CA VAL A 355 10.98 9.23 -5.08
C VAL A 355 10.49 9.79 -6.41
N GLY A 356 9.51 9.15 -7.04
CA GLY A 356 8.95 9.50 -8.33
C GLY A 356 7.95 10.65 -8.28
N TYR A 357 7.49 11.00 -9.48
CA TYR A 357 6.40 11.93 -9.71
C TYR A 357 5.60 11.47 -10.93
N HIS A 358 4.36 11.93 -11.02
CA HIS A 358 3.48 11.72 -12.16
C HIS A 358 2.82 13.04 -12.59
N ASP A 359 2.25 13.07 -13.79
CA ASP A 359 1.41 14.21 -14.22
C ASP A 359 0.27 14.37 -13.21
N ALA A 360 0.05 15.58 -12.67
CA ALA A 360 -1.02 15.88 -11.70
C ALA A 360 -2.44 15.63 -12.25
N SER A 361 -2.57 15.33 -13.56
CA SER A 361 -3.84 14.88 -14.16
C SER A 361 -4.02 13.37 -14.21
N ALA A 362 -3.00 12.59 -13.84
CA ALA A 362 -3.02 11.14 -13.86
C ALA A 362 -3.68 10.52 -12.62
N ALA A 363 -3.68 11.25 -11.50
CA ALA A 363 -4.40 10.93 -10.27
C ALA A 363 -4.97 12.23 -9.65
N PRO A 364 -5.99 12.15 -8.78
CA PRO A 364 -6.48 13.30 -8.03
C PRO A 364 -5.35 13.99 -7.27
N SER A 365 -5.29 15.31 -7.36
CA SER A 365 -4.35 16.16 -6.60
C SER A 365 -4.87 17.59 -6.57
N HIS A 366 -4.85 18.22 -5.40
CA HIS A 366 -5.37 19.58 -5.23
C HIS A 366 -4.42 20.62 -5.85
N LEU A 367 -3.12 20.36 -5.75
CA LEU A 367 -2.01 21.15 -6.26
C LEU A 367 -1.14 20.31 -7.18
N GLY A 368 -0.13 20.97 -7.74
CA GLY A 368 0.89 20.37 -8.59
C GLY A 368 1.79 21.46 -9.11
N ALA A 369 2.97 21.10 -9.60
CA ALA A 369 3.94 22.07 -10.08
C ALA A 369 4.77 21.53 -11.26
N ASP A 370 5.09 22.42 -12.20
CA ASP A 370 5.97 22.15 -13.35
C ASP A 370 7.43 22.04 -12.87
N VAL A 371 7.93 20.82 -12.69
CA VAL A 371 9.27 20.55 -12.12
C VAL A 371 10.33 20.36 -13.19
N ASP A 372 9.95 19.88 -14.37
CA ASP A 372 10.87 19.55 -15.48
C ASP A 372 10.90 20.62 -16.61
N GLY A 373 9.99 21.60 -16.54
CA GLY A 373 9.89 22.73 -17.45
C GLY A 373 9.17 22.42 -18.76
N ASP A 374 8.39 21.34 -18.82
CA ASP A 374 7.69 20.89 -20.02
C ASP A 374 6.27 21.47 -20.18
N THR A 375 5.81 22.25 -19.20
CA THR A 375 4.50 22.94 -19.07
C THR A 375 3.33 22.12 -18.54
N TYR A 376 3.51 20.83 -18.27
CA TYR A 376 2.58 20.08 -17.44
C TYR A 376 2.88 20.38 -15.96
N SER A 377 1.98 19.96 -15.09
CA SER A 377 2.19 20.08 -13.65
C SER A 377 2.27 18.68 -13.12
N GLU A 378 3.27 18.44 -12.30
CA GLU A 378 3.56 17.15 -11.72
C GLU A 378 3.19 17.17 -10.24
N HIS A 379 2.81 16.01 -9.73
CA HIS A 379 2.64 15.74 -8.32
C HIS A 379 3.62 14.65 -7.91
N SER A 380 4.08 14.65 -6.65
CA SER A 380 4.84 13.51 -6.13
C SER A 380 4.01 12.25 -6.27
N ASN A 381 4.67 11.10 -6.44
CA ASN A 381 3.97 9.85 -6.30
C ASN A 381 3.41 9.66 -4.89
N VAL A 382 3.97 10.31 -3.87
CA VAL A 382 3.39 10.25 -2.52
C VAL A 382 2.27 11.28 -2.38
N HIS A 383 1.11 10.82 -1.95
CA HIS A 383 -0.08 11.63 -1.67
C HIS A 383 -0.43 11.60 -0.18
N ILE A 384 -0.92 12.73 0.34
CA ILE A 384 -1.37 12.85 1.74
C ILE A 384 -2.89 13.03 1.72
N GLY A 385 -3.59 12.00 2.17
CA GLY A 385 -5.05 11.94 2.13
C GLY A 385 -5.74 12.62 3.31
N GLU A 386 -7.06 12.67 3.22
CA GLU A 386 -7.95 13.34 4.15
C GLU A 386 -7.93 12.71 5.54
N ARG A 387 -7.73 11.39 5.67
CA ARG A 387 -7.66 10.71 6.98
C ARG A 387 -6.44 11.13 7.75
N TYR A 388 -5.33 11.39 7.07
CA TYR A 388 -4.14 11.95 7.72
C TYR A 388 -4.47 13.30 8.33
N TRP A 389 -5.03 14.20 7.53
CA TRP A 389 -5.41 15.54 7.99
C TRP A 389 -6.42 15.50 9.14
N ALA A 390 -7.45 14.67 9.05
CA ALA A 390 -8.48 14.55 10.08
C ALA A 390 -7.94 14.02 11.43
N ASN A 391 -6.90 13.16 11.41
CA ASN A 391 -6.39 12.48 12.60
C ASN A 391 -5.14 13.12 13.21
N VAL A 392 -4.21 13.58 12.37
CA VAL A 392 -2.89 14.06 12.81
C VAL A 392 -2.92 15.57 13.07
N ASP A 393 -3.60 16.35 12.24
CA ASP A 393 -3.65 17.81 12.35
C ASP A 393 -5.09 18.35 12.46
N ASN A 394 -5.56 18.59 13.69
CA ASN A 394 -6.90 19.12 13.94
C ASN A 394 -7.18 20.54 13.39
N SER A 395 -6.17 21.25 12.88
CA SER A 395 -6.36 22.51 12.15
C SER A 395 -6.82 22.29 10.72
N GLN A 396 -6.53 21.10 10.17
CA GLN A 396 -7.08 20.60 8.93
C GLN A 396 -8.37 19.82 9.19
N GLN A 397 -9.25 19.79 8.19
CA GLN A 397 -10.45 18.94 8.17
C GLN A 397 -10.32 18.03 6.95
N GLY A 398 -10.95 16.86 7.01
CA GLY A 398 -11.07 15.92 5.90
C GLY A 398 -12.24 14.99 6.15
N ASP A 399 -12.97 14.61 5.11
CA ASP A 399 -14.08 13.64 5.17
C ASP A 399 -14.26 13.01 3.77
N PRO A 400 -13.69 11.81 3.53
CA PRO A 400 -13.65 11.11 2.23
C PRO A 400 -14.97 10.92 1.50
N THR A 401 -16.09 11.23 2.16
CA THR A 401 -17.43 11.03 1.64
C THR A 401 -18.19 12.34 1.40
N ASN A 402 -17.52 13.48 1.56
CA ASN A 402 -18.15 14.80 1.62
C ASN A 402 -17.22 15.96 1.23
N SER A 403 -17.21 16.23 -0.07
CA SER A 403 -16.43 17.29 -0.77
C SER A 403 -16.67 18.75 -0.35
N SER A 404 -17.40 18.97 0.72
CA SER A 404 -17.49 20.27 1.40
C SER A 404 -16.58 20.39 2.62
N VAL A 405 -15.83 19.32 2.98
CA VAL A 405 -15.00 19.22 4.19
C VAL A 405 -13.52 18.96 3.82
N THR A 406 -13.06 19.62 2.77
CA THR A 406 -11.71 19.47 2.22
C THR A 406 -10.59 20.06 3.11
N PRO A 407 -9.40 19.43 3.16
CA PRO A 407 -8.19 19.99 3.75
C PRO A 407 -7.77 21.32 3.12
N SER A 408 -6.99 22.14 3.84
CA SER A 408 -6.41 23.38 3.33
C SER A 408 -5.04 23.68 3.95
N PRO A 409 -4.04 22.79 3.79
CA PRO A 409 -2.71 22.96 4.36
C PRO A 409 -1.99 24.15 3.71
N THR A 410 -2.02 25.30 4.38
CA THR A 410 -1.43 26.55 3.88
C THR A 410 -0.53 27.18 4.93
N LEU A 411 0.68 27.55 4.51
CA LEU A 411 1.65 28.29 5.31
C LEU A 411 2.13 29.53 4.54
N GLU A 412 2.02 30.69 5.17
CA GLU A 412 2.63 31.93 4.66
C GLU A 412 3.89 32.25 5.45
N ILE A 413 4.98 32.56 4.73
CA ILE A 413 6.29 32.86 5.28
C ILE A 413 6.70 34.27 4.86
N GLU A 414 7.02 35.14 5.80
CA GLU A 414 7.68 36.41 5.55
C GLU A 414 9.18 36.19 5.38
N VAL A 415 9.76 36.75 4.31
CA VAL A 415 11.17 36.51 3.97
C VAL A 415 11.94 37.81 3.91
N ASP A 416 12.93 37.91 4.79
CA ASP A 416 13.93 38.95 4.76
C ASP A 416 15.28 38.38 4.36
N TYR A 417 16.12 39.22 3.76
CA TYR A 417 17.40 38.74 3.28
C TYR A 417 18.50 39.78 3.38
N HIS A 418 19.72 39.31 3.63
CA HIS A 418 20.91 40.14 3.64
C HIS A 418 21.40 40.46 2.23
N THR A 419 21.96 41.65 2.07
CA THR A 419 22.50 42.14 0.78
C THR A 419 23.68 41.35 0.22
N ASP A 420 24.24 40.42 0.99
CA ASP A 420 25.28 39.51 0.50
C ASP A 420 24.73 38.39 -0.39
N ILE A 421 23.44 38.07 -0.32
CA ILE A 421 22.85 36.97 -1.08
C ILE A 421 22.67 37.35 -2.56
N ASN A 422 22.82 36.36 -3.45
CA ASN A 422 22.48 36.55 -4.85
C ASN A 422 20.96 36.48 -5.04
N GLN A 423 20.32 37.64 -5.21
CA GLN A 423 18.87 37.74 -5.36
C GLN A 423 18.30 36.81 -6.46
N THR A 424 18.96 36.68 -7.61
CA THR A 424 18.47 35.81 -8.69
C THR A 424 18.37 34.36 -8.24
N ASN A 425 19.39 33.87 -7.54
CA ASN A 425 19.43 32.50 -7.03
C ASN A 425 18.46 32.33 -5.86
N MET A 426 18.34 33.33 -4.98
CA MET A 426 17.38 33.35 -3.88
C MET A 426 15.93 33.21 -4.39
N TYR A 427 15.51 34.05 -5.34
CA TYR A 427 14.17 33.95 -5.92
C TYR A 427 13.94 32.61 -6.62
N ALA A 428 14.96 32.05 -7.28
CA ALA A 428 14.86 30.73 -7.89
C ALA A 428 14.74 29.61 -6.84
N ALA A 429 15.46 29.70 -5.73
CA ALA A 429 15.40 28.75 -4.64
C ALA A 429 14.05 28.82 -3.89
N LEU A 430 13.55 30.02 -3.58
CA LEU A 430 12.22 30.20 -2.98
C LEU A 430 11.10 29.68 -3.88
N ALA A 431 11.18 29.94 -5.19
CA ALA A 431 10.22 29.39 -6.15
C ALA A 431 10.30 27.86 -6.21
N GLY A 432 11.51 27.30 -6.23
CA GLY A 432 11.73 25.86 -6.17
C GLY A 432 11.19 25.24 -4.87
N ALA A 433 11.32 25.93 -3.73
CA ALA A 433 10.77 25.47 -2.46
C ALA A 433 9.23 25.42 -2.50
N THR A 434 8.57 26.48 -3.02
CA THR A 434 7.12 26.45 -3.26
C THR A 434 6.71 25.33 -4.21
N THR A 435 7.49 25.08 -5.27
CA THR A 435 7.28 23.93 -6.18
C THR A 435 7.33 22.60 -5.41
N THR A 436 8.37 22.37 -4.59
CA THR A 436 8.49 21.14 -3.79
C THR A 436 7.27 20.91 -2.91
N PHE A 437 6.83 21.90 -2.12
CA PHE A 437 5.66 21.74 -1.25
C PHE A 437 4.36 21.50 -2.03
N ALA A 438 4.20 22.15 -3.19
CA ALA A 438 3.02 21.97 -4.03
C ALA A 438 2.95 20.59 -4.70
N MET A 439 4.06 19.82 -4.75
CA MET A 439 4.06 18.42 -5.18
C MET A 439 3.49 17.45 -4.13
N TYR A 440 3.17 17.93 -2.93
CA TYR A 440 2.61 17.14 -1.82
C TYR A 440 1.33 17.80 -1.28
N ASP A 441 0.59 18.49 -2.15
CA ASP A 441 -0.62 19.26 -1.81
C ASP A 441 -0.48 20.32 -0.70
N MET A 442 0.75 20.72 -0.35
CA MET A 442 1.02 21.77 0.64
C MET A 442 1.20 23.15 -0.01
N ASN A 443 0.36 24.12 0.37
CA ASN A 443 0.43 25.48 -0.14
C ASN A 443 1.36 26.36 0.72
N VAL A 444 2.67 26.26 0.51
CA VAL A 444 3.67 27.10 1.20
C VAL A 444 4.10 28.28 0.33
N GLN A 445 3.87 29.50 0.83
CA GLN A 445 4.10 30.75 0.09
C GLN A 445 5.11 31.66 0.79
N TYR A 446 6.16 32.03 0.06
CA TYR A 446 7.22 32.92 0.54
C TYR A 446 7.00 34.37 0.06
N TYR A 447 6.87 35.29 1.01
CA TYR A 447 6.65 36.71 0.79
C TYR A 447 7.90 37.50 1.14
N VAL A 448 8.72 37.80 0.13
CA VAL A 448 9.90 38.65 0.30
C VAL A 448 9.48 40.08 0.67
N ASP A 449 9.95 40.58 1.82
CA ASP A 449 9.63 41.91 2.34
C ASP A 449 10.87 42.83 2.33
N ASP A 450 11.82 42.64 3.25
CA ASP A 450 12.93 43.56 3.46
C ASP A 450 14.31 43.04 2.98
N GLU A 451 15.10 43.98 2.46
CA GLU A 451 16.51 43.79 2.11
C GLU A 451 17.39 44.46 3.17
N LEU A 452 18.11 43.65 3.96
CA LEU A 452 18.93 44.11 5.09
C LEU A 452 20.39 44.34 4.70
N TYR A 453 20.97 45.44 5.16
CA TYR A 453 22.38 45.79 4.99
C TYR A 453 23.14 45.62 6.31
N ASP A 454 24.46 45.49 6.24
CA ASP A 454 25.37 45.58 7.41
C ASP A 454 24.99 46.70 8.40
N SER A 455 24.49 47.84 7.90
CA SER A 455 24.14 49.00 8.73
C SER A 455 22.87 48.81 9.56
N ASP A 456 21.94 48.00 9.08
CA ASP A 456 20.67 47.71 9.74
C ASP A 456 20.94 46.77 10.93
N LEU A 457 21.89 45.87 10.74
CA LEU A 457 22.38 44.92 11.74
C LEU A 457 23.43 45.51 12.71
N GLN A 458 23.78 46.80 12.61
CA GLN A 458 24.83 47.45 13.42
C GLN A 458 24.32 48.61 14.32
N ARG A 459 23.03 48.97 14.32
CA ARG A 459 22.59 50.30 14.83
C ARG A 459 21.67 50.30 16.06
N GLY A 460 22.28 50.13 17.24
CA GLY A 460 21.70 50.45 18.57
C GLY A 460 21.16 49.21 19.31
N THR A 461 21.38 49.14 20.64
CA THR A 461 21.09 48.02 21.59
C THR A 461 21.64 46.63 21.24
N TYR A 462 21.63 46.26 19.97
CA TYR A 462 22.16 45.03 19.39
C TYR A 462 23.65 45.25 19.11
N GLU A 463 24.50 44.76 20.01
CA GLU A 463 25.87 44.46 19.60
C GLU A 463 25.85 43.00 19.14
N LEU A 464 25.33 42.74 17.94
CA LEU A 464 25.84 41.61 17.15
C LEU A 464 27.34 41.84 17.16
N ASP A 465 28.13 40.95 17.77
CA ASP A 465 29.50 41.20 18.26
C ASP A 465 30.55 41.41 17.12
N GLY A 466 30.13 41.98 15.99
CA GLY A 466 30.82 42.00 14.70
C GLY A 466 30.58 40.74 13.88
N GLU A 467 29.63 39.91 14.30
CA GLU A 467 29.33 38.58 13.78
C GLU A 467 28.16 38.72 12.78
N LEU A 468 28.51 39.06 11.54
CA LEU A 468 27.58 39.09 10.39
C LEU A 468 28.01 38.01 9.42
N PRO A 469 27.12 37.07 9.02
CA PRO A 469 25.68 36.88 9.33
C PRO A 469 25.40 36.52 10.80
N PRO A 470 24.13 36.43 11.26
CA PRO A 470 23.81 35.93 12.61
C PRO A 470 24.51 34.60 12.86
N THR A 471 25.23 34.49 13.96
CA THR A 471 26.07 33.30 14.26
C THR A 471 25.60 32.56 15.51
N SER A 472 24.58 33.11 16.14
CA SER A 472 23.94 32.58 17.33
C SER A 472 22.42 32.77 17.25
N ARG A 473 21.74 31.99 18.10
CA ARG A 473 20.30 32.13 18.32
C ARG A 473 19.88 33.52 18.80
N ASP A 474 20.71 34.17 19.63
CA ASP A 474 20.39 35.50 20.14
C ASP A 474 20.35 36.52 18.98
N ASP A 475 21.29 36.43 18.04
CA ASP A 475 21.31 37.26 16.84
C ASP A 475 20.05 37.06 15.97
N ALA A 476 19.62 35.81 15.79
CA ALA A 476 18.42 35.48 15.01
C ALA A 476 17.14 36.01 15.65
N ASN A 477 16.97 35.86 16.98
CA ASN A 477 15.81 36.43 17.69
C ASN A 477 15.78 37.95 17.56
N GLU A 478 16.93 38.63 17.68
CA GLU A 478 17.02 40.09 17.58
C GLU A 478 16.64 40.59 16.18
N ILE A 479 16.97 39.82 15.14
CA ILE A 479 16.57 40.10 13.75
C ILE A 479 15.05 39.91 13.59
N GLU A 480 14.48 38.78 14.02
CA GLU A 480 13.01 38.58 13.96
C GLU A 480 12.28 39.71 14.71
N GLU A 481 12.66 40.02 15.95
CA GLU A 481 11.97 41.03 16.78
C GLU A 481 11.83 42.42 16.12
N GLU A 482 12.77 42.80 15.26
CA GLU A 482 12.80 44.13 14.62
C GLU A 482 12.21 44.13 13.21
N PHE A 483 12.39 43.06 12.44
CA PHE A 483 12.05 43.04 11.02
C PHE A 483 10.86 42.14 10.67
N HIS A 484 10.43 41.26 11.58
CA HIS A 484 9.20 40.49 11.38
C HIS A 484 7.96 41.37 11.56
N ASP A 485 7.48 41.93 10.45
CA ASP A 485 6.43 42.95 10.42
C ASP A 485 5.01 42.33 10.39
N ASN A 486 4.87 41.05 10.02
CA ASN A 486 3.58 40.34 9.98
C ASN A 486 3.55 39.04 10.79
N SER A 487 3.24 39.16 12.09
CA SER A 487 3.11 38.05 13.05
C SER A 487 2.07 36.96 12.73
N ASP A 488 1.30 37.10 11.65
CA ASP A 488 0.41 36.04 11.15
C ASP A 488 1.18 35.05 10.22
N ARG A 489 2.48 35.27 10.00
CA ARG A 489 3.38 34.47 9.13
C ARG A 489 4.58 33.97 9.90
N VAL A 490 5.14 32.85 9.46
CA VAL A 490 6.47 32.42 9.91
C VAL A 490 7.53 33.34 9.34
N TYR A 491 8.57 33.64 10.11
CA TYR A 491 9.67 34.48 9.68
C TYR A 491 10.84 33.64 9.13
N LEU A 492 11.40 34.05 7.99
CA LEU A 492 12.59 33.45 7.38
C LEU A 492 13.61 34.54 7.07
N TYR A 493 14.82 34.39 7.61
CA TYR A 493 15.95 35.25 7.28
C TYR A 493 17.02 34.52 6.46
N LEU A 494 17.41 35.11 5.33
CA LEU A 494 18.38 34.55 4.39
C LEU A 494 19.69 35.34 4.35
N SER A 495 20.85 34.68 4.44
CA SER A 495 22.16 35.35 4.35
C SER A 495 23.23 34.43 3.76
N GLN A 496 24.36 34.96 3.27
CA GLN A 496 25.55 34.14 3.07
C GLN A 496 26.22 33.81 4.41
N GLU A 497 26.86 32.64 4.55
CA GLU A 497 27.73 32.38 5.70
C GLU A 497 28.96 33.33 5.66
N GLY A 498 29.34 33.97 6.77
CA GLY A 498 30.38 35.02 6.83
C GLY A 498 31.20 35.05 8.13
N ASP A 499 32.53 35.20 7.95
CA ASP A 499 33.66 35.23 8.91
C ASP A 499 33.75 34.14 10.01
N ASP A 500 34.76 33.28 9.85
CA ASP A 500 35.28 32.14 10.63
C ASP A 500 35.43 32.28 12.17
N ASN A 501 34.92 33.33 12.83
CA ASN A 501 35.34 33.72 14.18
C ASN A 501 34.25 33.74 15.26
N ALA A 502 33.02 33.35 14.96
CA ALA A 502 31.92 33.29 15.93
C ALA A 502 31.41 31.86 16.13
N ALA A 503 31.06 31.53 17.36
CA ALA A 503 30.99 30.17 17.86
C ALA A 503 29.56 29.80 18.30
N GLN A 504 28.76 29.24 17.38
CA GLN A 504 27.67 28.30 17.69
C GLN A 504 27.13 27.58 16.43
N TRP A 505 26.90 28.32 15.34
CA TRP A 505 26.31 27.80 14.08
C TRP A 505 27.29 27.71 12.90
N TYR A 506 28.60 27.69 13.17
CA TYR A 506 29.60 27.54 12.12
C TYR A 506 29.44 26.20 11.38
N GLY A 507 29.32 26.26 10.05
CA GLY A 507 29.17 25.09 9.18
C GLY A 507 27.77 24.50 9.10
N THR A 508 26.73 25.21 9.58
CA THR A 508 25.32 24.77 9.46
C THR A 508 24.65 25.42 8.25
N GLY A 509 23.86 24.66 7.49
CA GLY A 509 23.14 25.17 6.32
C GLY A 509 22.00 26.10 6.69
N GLY A 510 21.27 25.77 7.75
CA GLY A 510 20.28 26.64 8.35
C GLY A 510 20.01 26.23 9.80
N ARG A 511 19.01 26.89 10.39
CA ARG A 511 18.38 26.54 11.67
C ARG A 511 16.92 26.99 11.68
N SER A 512 16.05 26.11 12.16
CA SER A 512 14.69 26.42 12.57
C SER A 512 14.60 26.61 14.09
N SER A 513 13.62 27.40 14.55
CA SER A 513 13.29 27.58 15.96
C SER A 513 12.51 26.41 16.55
N SER A 514 11.88 25.62 15.69
CA SER A 514 11.18 24.37 16.01
C SER A 514 11.96 23.18 15.45
N ASP A 515 12.00 22.09 16.21
CA ASP A 515 12.39 20.74 15.82
C ASP A 515 11.17 19.84 15.56
N GLY A 516 9.95 20.41 15.56
CA GLY A 516 8.72 19.65 15.33
C GLY A 516 8.16 18.92 16.55
N ASP A 517 8.78 18.99 17.72
CA ASP A 517 8.39 18.21 18.89
C ASP A 517 7.29 18.87 19.77
N GLY A 518 6.80 20.05 19.38
CA GLY A 518 5.81 20.82 20.14
C GLY A 518 6.38 21.48 21.42
N ARG A 519 7.70 21.50 21.61
CA ARG A 519 8.35 22.12 22.77
C ARG A 519 8.96 23.46 22.39
N LEU A 520 8.75 24.42 23.29
CA LEU A 520 9.31 25.76 23.17
C LEU A 520 10.83 25.72 23.35
N VAL A 521 11.56 25.60 22.24
CA VAL A 521 13.01 25.68 22.25
C VAL A 521 13.49 27.06 21.83
N ALA A 522 12.88 27.80 20.88
CA ALA A 522 13.26 29.17 20.48
C ALA A 522 12.18 30.01 19.75
N ASP A 523 12.41 31.33 19.57
CA ASP A 523 11.42 32.33 19.09
C ASP A 523 11.99 33.16 17.89
N PHE A 524 12.77 32.58 16.96
CA PHE A 524 13.41 33.31 15.82
C PHE A 524 12.91 32.91 14.41
N GLY A 525 11.91 32.02 14.31
CA GLY A 525 11.46 31.47 13.04
C GLY A 525 12.55 30.61 12.38
N ILE A 526 12.96 30.97 11.16
CA ILE A 526 13.91 30.22 10.35
C ILE A 526 15.08 31.12 9.94
N VAL A 527 16.30 30.58 9.96
CA VAL A 527 17.48 31.18 9.33
C VAL A 527 18.10 30.18 8.36
N ALA A 528 18.32 30.59 7.11
CA ALA A 528 19.03 29.76 6.13
C ALA A 528 20.23 30.50 5.52
N PHE A 529 21.33 29.75 5.37
CA PHE A 529 22.62 30.23 4.92
C PHE A 529 22.98 29.68 3.55
N THR A 530 23.72 30.48 2.77
CA THR A 530 24.39 29.98 1.55
C THR A 530 25.89 29.85 1.79
N PHE A 531 26.46 28.65 1.66
CA PHE A 531 27.90 28.44 1.60
C PHE A 531 28.44 28.88 0.23
N ASP A 532 29.41 29.80 0.20
CA ASP A 532 30.15 30.34 -0.97
C ASP A 532 29.74 29.89 -2.40
N SER A 533 29.29 30.84 -3.23
CA SER A 533 28.99 30.75 -4.68
C SER A 533 27.97 29.65 -5.08
N PRO A 534 26.66 29.96 -5.25
CA PRO A 534 25.59 29.00 -5.03
C PRO A 534 25.30 28.08 -6.24
N GLN A 535 25.05 26.82 -5.95
CA GLN A 535 24.13 25.99 -6.71
C GLN A 535 22.71 26.27 -6.17
N ILE A 536 21.76 26.67 -7.01
CA ILE A 536 20.36 26.98 -6.62
C ILE A 536 19.75 25.84 -5.81
N THR A 537 20.07 24.60 -6.19
CA THR A 537 19.65 23.35 -5.55
C THR A 537 20.00 23.27 -4.07
N SER A 538 21.21 23.65 -3.66
CA SER A 538 21.62 23.58 -2.25
C SER A 538 20.88 24.60 -1.37
N LEU A 539 20.63 25.81 -1.87
CA LEU A 539 19.84 26.80 -1.13
C LEU A 539 18.35 26.41 -1.08
N ARG A 540 17.79 25.90 -2.18
CA ARG A 540 16.42 25.36 -2.20
C ARG A 540 16.28 24.25 -1.15
N ASN A 541 17.16 23.26 -1.20
CA ASN A 541 17.18 22.14 -0.27
C ASN A 541 17.24 22.61 1.20
N THR A 542 18.12 23.58 1.51
CA THR A 542 18.18 24.16 2.86
C THR A 542 16.87 24.86 3.25
N ILE A 543 16.30 25.69 2.36
CA ILE A 543 15.04 26.39 2.64
C ILE A 543 13.91 25.40 2.88
N VAL A 544 13.80 24.34 2.06
CA VAL A 544 12.80 23.29 2.24
C VAL A 544 13.03 22.61 3.59
N HIS A 545 14.21 22.04 3.82
CA HIS A 545 14.57 21.35 5.07
C HIS A 545 14.21 22.14 6.34
N GLU A 546 14.65 23.39 6.43
CA GLU A 546 14.39 24.21 7.62
C GLU A 546 12.92 24.62 7.75
N THR A 547 12.21 24.79 6.62
CA THR A 547 10.76 25.03 6.64
C THR A 547 10.00 23.78 7.07
N SER A 548 10.47 22.60 6.67
CA SER A 548 9.88 21.31 7.03
C SER A 548 9.96 21.04 8.54
N HIS A 549 11.04 21.45 9.21
CA HIS A 549 11.12 21.40 10.67
C HIS A 549 10.00 22.19 11.37
N VAL A 550 9.63 23.36 10.83
CA VAL A 550 8.50 24.14 11.36
C VAL A 550 7.16 23.43 11.14
N LEU A 551 7.07 22.62 10.08
CA LEU A 551 5.93 21.75 9.81
C LEU A 551 6.00 20.41 10.56
N SER A 552 6.93 20.23 11.48
CA SER A 552 7.14 19.01 12.26
C SER A 552 7.76 17.81 11.55
N ALA A 553 8.29 17.96 10.33
CA ALA A 553 9.13 16.94 9.71
C ALA A 553 10.40 16.70 10.56
N GLY A 554 10.84 15.46 10.66
CA GLY A 554 12.00 14.98 11.44
C GLY A 554 11.62 14.42 12.82
N LYS A 555 10.38 14.59 13.26
CA LYS A 555 9.96 14.33 14.64
C LYS A 555 10.02 12.85 15.06
N ASN A 556 9.82 11.91 14.13
CA ASN A 556 9.87 10.47 14.44
C ASN A 556 11.31 10.00 14.72
N ASP A 557 12.27 10.58 14.01
CA ASP A 557 13.70 10.36 14.18
C ASP A 557 14.24 10.94 15.50
N ASP A 558 13.65 12.05 15.94
CA ASP A 558 14.12 12.80 17.10
C ASP A 558 13.74 12.14 18.43
N PRO A 559 14.73 11.69 19.25
CA PRO A 559 14.43 11.06 20.52
C PRO A 559 13.78 12.07 21.47
N ASN A 560 12.70 11.65 22.12
CA ASN A 560 12.05 12.35 23.22
C ASN A 560 12.96 12.47 24.47
N ASP A 561 14.06 13.22 24.39
CA ASP A 561 15.02 13.34 25.48
C ASP A 561 14.53 14.32 26.55
N LEU A 562 14.26 13.78 27.73
CA LEU A 562 13.86 14.55 28.92
C LEU A 562 15.02 15.44 29.41
N GLY A 563 15.08 16.69 28.96
CA GLY A 563 15.74 17.79 29.70
C GLY A 563 17.00 18.42 29.09
N GLY A 564 17.18 18.38 27.77
CA GLY A 564 18.21 19.14 27.03
C GLY A 564 17.69 19.43 25.63
N ALA A 565 18.29 20.40 24.92
CA ALA A 565 17.89 20.74 23.55
C ALA A 565 17.76 19.45 22.71
N PRO A 566 16.69 19.32 21.91
CA PRO A 566 16.50 18.19 21.01
C PRO A 566 17.74 18.05 20.13
N ILE A 567 18.14 16.80 19.90
CA ILE A 567 19.25 16.48 19.01
C ILE A 567 18.61 16.00 17.73
N GLU A 568 18.54 16.89 16.73
CA GLU A 568 18.16 16.56 15.35
C GLU A 568 18.88 15.27 14.93
N ARG A 569 18.10 14.23 14.64
CA ARG A 569 18.51 13.03 13.95
C ARG A 569 18.00 13.13 12.54
N TYR A 570 18.94 13.08 11.61
CA TYR A 570 18.66 13.17 10.19
C TYR A 570 18.35 11.78 9.64
N SER A 571 17.41 11.71 8.70
CA SER A 571 17.06 10.47 8.03
C SER A 571 18.27 9.90 7.25
N GLY A 572 18.48 8.60 7.42
CA GLY A 572 19.62 7.83 6.93
C GLY A 572 20.92 7.99 7.71
N SER A 573 20.91 8.72 8.84
CA SER A 573 22.12 8.89 9.67
C SER A 573 22.41 7.65 10.52
N PRO A 574 23.67 7.41 10.96
CA PRO A 574 23.96 6.28 11.85
C PRO A 574 23.26 6.32 13.22
N ALA A 575 22.61 7.44 13.56
CA ALA A 575 21.84 7.63 14.78
C ALA A 575 20.33 7.43 14.56
N ASP A 576 19.88 7.54 13.31
CA ASP A 576 18.55 7.15 12.87
C ASP A 576 18.46 5.62 12.95
N THR A 577 17.39 5.17 13.61
CA THR A 577 17.13 3.76 13.83
C THR A 577 16.25 3.14 12.74
N THR A 578 15.45 3.95 12.03
CA THR A 578 14.40 3.66 11.03
C THR A 578 14.78 3.97 9.57
N ASN A 579 16.09 4.09 9.25
CA ASN A 579 16.62 4.35 7.90
C ASN A 579 15.75 3.98 6.69
N GLU A 580 15.39 4.97 5.90
CA GLU A 580 14.59 4.78 4.69
C GLU A 580 15.50 4.51 3.49
N THR A 581 15.26 3.37 2.84
CA THR A 581 16.06 2.92 1.70
C THR A 581 15.28 3.06 0.39
N VAL A 582 15.97 3.46 -0.69
CA VAL A 582 15.48 3.28 -2.07
C VAL A 582 16.54 2.71 -3.03
N TYR A 583 16.07 2.01 -4.06
CA TYR A 583 16.87 1.51 -5.18
C TYR A 583 16.77 2.45 -6.39
N LEU A 584 17.79 3.28 -6.61
CA LEU A 584 17.83 4.18 -7.76
C LEU A 584 18.64 3.58 -8.90
N SER A 585 18.07 3.55 -10.09
CA SER A 585 18.76 3.11 -11.29
C SER A 585 19.64 4.23 -11.85
N THR A 586 20.95 3.96 -11.97
CA THR A 586 21.86 4.86 -12.70
C THR A 586 22.25 4.23 -14.04
N SER A 587 22.75 5.06 -14.97
CA SER A 587 23.21 4.60 -16.28
C SER A 587 24.32 3.52 -16.25
N GLU A 588 24.92 3.24 -15.08
CA GLU A 588 26.00 2.25 -14.93
C GLU A 588 25.67 1.10 -13.96
N SER A 589 24.65 1.20 -13.08
CA SER A 589 24.15 0.13 -12.20
C SER A 589 22.95 0.61 -11.36
N GLN A 590 22.10 -0.30 -10.88
CA GLN A 590 21.23 -0.02 -9.71
C GLN A 590 22.13 0.28 -8.50
N GLN A 591 21.85 1.37 -7.80
CA GLN A 591 22.52 1.79 -6.58
C GLN A 591 21.49 1.94 -5.47
N TYR A 592 21.95 1.73 -4.25
CA TYR A 592 21.14 1.79 -3.05
C TYR A 592 21.47 3.09 -2.31
N TYR A 593 20.44 3.82 -1.88
CA TYR A 593 20.56 5.10 -1.20
C TYR A 593 19.81 5.07 0.13
N ARG A 594 20.51 5.44 1.22
CA ARG A 594 19.94 5.61 2.58
C ARG A 594 19.56 7.03 2.91
N GLN A 595 20.12 7.99 2.19
CA GLN A 595 20.04 9.41 2.48
C GLN A 595 19.47 10.10 1.25
N TRP A 596 18.15 9.93 1.06
CA TRP A 596 17.44 10.43 -0.12
C TRP A 596 16.38 11.47 0.24
N SER A 597 15.79 11.38 1.44
CA SER A 597 14.84 12.36 1.97
C SER A 597 15.49 13.73 2.18
N ILE A 598 14.66 14.77 2.09
CA ILE A 598 15.02 16.18 2.35
C ILE A 598 15.46 16.41 3.78
N MET A 599 15.05 15.56 4.72
CA MET A 599 15.41 15.63 6.14
C MET A 599 16.77 14.96 6.47
N THR A 600 17.66 14.82 5.48
CA THR A 600 19.00 14.24 5.66
C THR A 600 20.08 15.23 6.14
N GLU A 601 21.22 14.72 6.64
CA GLU A 601 22.32 15.53 7.17
C GLU A 601 23.09 16.20 6.03
N GLY A 602 22.89 17.51 5.89
CA GLY A 602 23.59 18.31 4.89
C GLY A 602 23.16 17.97 3.46
N TYR A 603 23.98 18.40 2.49
CA TYR A 603 23.63 18.30 1.08
C TYR A 603 24.63 17.43 0.32
N ASP A 604 24.12 16.36 -0.32
CA ASP A 604 24.88 15.48 -1.22
C ASP A 604 24.41 15.65 -2.68
N ASP A 605 25.26 16.28 -3.49
CA ASP A 605 25.07 16.42 -4.94
C ASP A 605 24.79 15.08 -5.64
N THR A 606 25.35 13.97 -5.13
CA THR A 606 25.22 12.66 -5.77
C THR A 606 23.79 12.15 -5.71
N THR A 607 23.14 12.30 -4.56
CA THR A 607 21.78 11.80 -4.35
C THR A 607 20.76 12.76 -4.91
N ALA A 608 20.90 14.07 -4.66
CA ALA A 608 19.99 15.09 -5.20
C ALA A 608 19.94 15.09 -6.74
N THR A 609 21.00 14.65 -7.42
CA THR A 609 21.05 14.57 -8.90
C THR A 609 20.88 13.16 -9.47
N ALA A 610 20.60 12.17 -8.62
CA ALA A 610 20.27 10.83 -9.09
C ALA A 610 18.89 10.82 -9.77
N PRO A 611 18.68 10.01 -10.82
CA PRO A 611 17.33 9.74 -11.31
C PRO A 611 16.47 9.10 -10.21
N PRO A 612 15.16 9.41 -10.12
CA PRO A 612 14.39 10.28 -11.02
C PRO A 612 14.54 11.80 -10.74
N MET A 613 15.09 12.19 -9.59
CA MET A 613 15.17 13.60 -9.16
C MET A 613 15.94 14.51 -10.11
N ASN A 614 17.09 14.06 -10.62
CA ASN A 614 17.94 14.82 -11.56
C ASN A 614 18.29 16.27 -11.11
N GLY A 615 18.13 16.61 -9.83
CA GLY A 615 18.32 17.94 -9.26
C GLY A 615 17.14 18.90 -9.45
N GLU A 616 16.02 18.42 -9.98
CA GLU A 616 14.86 19.24 -10.38
C GLU A 616 13.90 19.53 -9.23
N TYR A 617 13.71 18.57 -8.32
CA TYR A 617 12.90 18.68 -7.11
C TYR A 617 13.63 18.11 -5.89
N ASP A 618 13.05 18.27 -4.71
CA ASP A 618 13.47 17.61 -3.46
C ASP A 618 12.35 16.66 -3.03
N VAL A 619 12.68 15.59 -2.31
CA VAL A 619 11.74 14.51 -1.96
C VAL A 619 11.68 14.30 -0.46
N TYR A 620 10.53 13.88 0.06
CA TYR A 620 10.40 13.40 1.43
C TYR A 620 10.31 11.88 1.46
N SER A 621 10.84 11.27 2.52
CA SER A 621 10.43 9.93 2.92
C SER A 621 9.02 9.92 3.50
N LEU A 622 8.36 8.76 3.42
CA LEU A 622 7.02 8.55 4.00
C LEU A 622 7.01 8.85 5.50
N GLU A 623 8.04 8.42 6.24
CA GLU A 623 8.19 8.68 7.67
C GLU A 623 8.16 10.18 8.00
N GLU A 624 8.79 11.00 7.14
CA GLU A 624 8.90 12.43 7.35
C GLU A 624 7.57 13.15 7.07
N LEU A 625 6.90 12.78 5.98
CA LEU A 625 5.57 13.30 5.66
C LEU A 625 4.54 12.92 6.71
N PHE A 626 4.69 11.74 7.31
CA PHE A 626 3.79 11.24 8.35
C PHE A 626 3.81 12.08 9.65
N THR A 627 4.74 13.03 9.78
CA THR A 627 4.82 13.93 10.94
C THR A 627 4.38 15.37 10.65
N ILE A 628 4.04 15.68 9.40
CA ILE A 628 3.67 17.04 8.97
C ILE A 628 2.40 17.53 9.67
N GLU A 629 2.47 18.70 10.31
CA GLU A 629 1.31 19.43 10.86
C GLU A 629 1.45 20.95 10.70
N PHE A 630 0.30 21.64 10.57
CA PHE A 630 0.18 23.09 10.43
C PHE A 630 -0.35 23.79 11.69
N ASN A 631 -1.01 23.06 12.61
CA ASN A 631 -1.66 23.65 13.80
C ASN A 631 -0.71 24.41 14.72
N ASN A 632 0.48 23.85 14.95
CA ASN A 632 1.40 24.36 15.96
C ASN A 632 2.46 25.30 15.39
N VAL A 633 2.58 25.38 14.07
CA VAL A 633 3.59 26.18 13.34
C VAL A 633 3.81 27.56 13.95
N LEU A 634 2.77 28.41 13.99
CA LEU A 634 2.90 29.77 14.51
C LEU A 634 3.17 29.81 16.02
N THR A 635 2.70 28.80 16.76
CA THR A 635 2.93 28.74 18.21
C THR A 635 4.39 28.40 18.51
N GLU A 636 4.98 27.52 17.72
CA GLU A 636 6.37 27.05 17.84
C GLU A 636 7.39 28.06 17.33
N THR A 637 6.99 28.97 16.43
CA THR A 637 7.89 30.00 15.89
C THR A 637 7.79 31.35 16.61
N HIS A 638 6.63 31.73 17.17
CA HIS A 638 6.40 33.10 17.66
C HIS A 638 6.10 33.23 19.17
N THR A 639 5.77 32.15 19.89
CA THR A 639 5.21 32.31 21.25
C THR A 639 6.29 32.43 22.32
N SER A 640 6.75 33.66 22.52
CA SER A 640 7.49 34.00 23.73
C SER A 640 6.74 33.56 25.00
N TYR A 641 7.46 32.88 25.89
CA TYR A 641 6.97 32.36 27.18
C TYR A 641 6.36 33.48 28.05
N SER A 642 5.10 33.85 27.83
CA SER A 642 4.36 34.83 28.62
C SER A 642 3.72 34.17 29.85
N GLY A 643 4.51 33.43 30.63
CA GLY A 643 3.94 32.38 31.47
C GLY A 643 4.52 32.04 32.84
N LEU A 644 5.40 32.81 33.48
CA LEU A 644 5.63 32.66 34.95
C LEU A 644 5.94 34.00 35.62
N GLY A 645 4.90 34.60 36.22
CA GLY A 645 5.01 35.64 37.24
C GLY A 645 5.03 35.09 38.66
#